data_AF-A0AAE6FUP1-F1
#
_entry.id   AF-A0AAE6FUP1-F1
#
_cell.length_a   1.000
_cell.length_b   1.000
_cell.length_c   1.000
_cell.angle_alpha   90.00
_cell.angle_beta   90.00
_cell.angle_gamma   90.00
#
_symmetry.space_group_name_H-M   'P 1'
#
loop_
_entity.id
_entity.type
_entity.pdbx_description
1 polymer ?
#
loop_
_entity_poly.entity_id
_entity_poly.type
_entity_poly.pdbx_seq_one_letter_code
_entity_poly.pdbx_strand_id
1 'polypeptide(L)'
;MHPMRQSAILLLPLLLLACKKDSKEPDTKQAAVHVKIGHHPKFSQGCITVEAHGGTGETVLAEFKEPGQFDSNDPVLNVAVFRKADWGRDVEITVRAFEKGCAAEQLVDERKQTFSFASAGRQEWLLEDLHTADEDGDGFVSPGGPMNRGTDCDDRRATAFPGALELCNGLDDNCDGRMETGVANRVWYLDKDRDGFGRNVPGTEACDPPSELHVEVTGDCDDERGDIHPNAVEACNGSDDNCDNRVDELFTEGPGALGTACTEFCSGTYACNDAQTGTVCVGTSPTPLYADADSDGEGEKDSAPAGELCPGAPMPPKMADNTRDCDDADPGTNTQATEVCDGLDNDCDGQVDGQMSCGSLRKVEAPVLAGGNWTTVAVHPDGYPVWVAGLDGKLAVKMNAASAFVSHGGDTTTRCGPAGNTLDWHAAWVNPHNAYLIVVGEDGWIGEHNGGSCSPIQINLTGNSDYFSSVVGVGNPAQVFVVSTLGHLYEWTGAAQRHDSSGRYWGLHALGQDALFAVGSTGKSSPLVPGVNLYIRDTIWGTPAAHNLQGTEGYNGGLRAVWAASPNLIYAVGDGGLVVKGSGQSRDWERVLAPAGPAVNYVSVAVPPGTETAYVIGNEGTTGRLQRLTPFGWAKAPAFTPGGPIVPLRDIAMTSSSNFWIVGDDGHVYHFPEPAPSTQP
;
A
#
# COMPACT_ATOMS: atom_id res chain seq x y z
N MET A 1 -84.42 -8.66 -45.85
CA MET A 1 -85.57 -7.73 -45.77
C MET A 1 -85.06 -6.37 -46.23
N HIS A 2 -85.73 -5.75 -47.20
CA HIS A 2 -85.27 -4.52 -47.87
C HIS A 2 -84.94 -3.39 -46.87
N PRO A 3 -83.83 -2.64 -47.05
CA PRO A 3 -83.59 -1.43 -46.28
C PRO A 3 -84.64 -0.39 -46.67
N MET A 4 -85.28 0.21 -45.66
CA MET A 4 -86.22 1.30 -45.82
C MET A 4 -85.51 2.50 -46.47
N ARG A 5 -85.94 2.91 -47.66
CA ARG A 5 -85.63 4.23 -48.21
C ARG A 5 -86.08 5.29 -47.20
N GLN A 6 -85.14 6.04 -46.62
CA GLN A 6 -85.48 7.26 -45.89
C GLN A 6 -85.90 8.34 -46.90
N SER A 7 -87.14 8.25 -47.37
CA SER A 7 -87.81 9.40 -47.97
C SER A 7 -88.15 10.37 -46.83
N ALA A 8 -87.40 11.46 -46.67
CA ALA A 8 -87.83 12.58 -45.83
C ALA A 8 -89.04 13.26 -46.47
N ILE A 9 -90.24 12.72 -46.24
CA ILE A 9 -91.52 13.33 -46.64
C ILE A 9 -91.98 14.20 -45.47
N LEU A 10 -91.67 15.50 -45.49
CA LEU A 10 -92.24 16.46 -44.54
C LEU A 10 -93.66 16.84 -44.98
N LEU A 11 -94.67 16.28 -44.32
CA LEU A 11 -96.08 16.69 -44.43
C LEU A 11 -96.38 17.75 -43.37
N LEU A 12 -96.53 19.03 -43.77
CA LEU A 12 -97.18 20.06 -42.95
C LEU A 12 -98.70 20.07 -43.23
N PRO A 13 -99.59 19.85 -42.24
CA PRO A 13 -101.01 20.09 -42.39
C PRO A 13 -101.45 21.35 -41.61
N LEU A 14 -102.14 22.30 -42.25
CA LEU A 14 -103.15 23.10 -41.56
C LEU A 14 -104.27 23.57 -42.51
N LEU A 15 -105.49 23.20 -42.10
CA LEU A 15 -106.84 23.70 -42.37
C LEU A 15 -107.23 24.27 -43.75
N LEU A 16 -108.33 23.75 -44.29
CA LEU A 16 -109.34 24.57 -45.01
C LEU A 16 -110.76 24.04 -44.76
N LEU A 17 -111.59 24.90 -44.17
CA LEU A 17 -113.05 24.84 -44.24
C LEU A 17 -113.52 25.50 -45.55
N ALA A 18 -114.59 24.95 -46.10
CA ALA A 18 -115.62 25.58 -46.93
C ALA A 18 -115.33 25.96 -48.40
N CYS A 19 -115.90 25.12 -49.27
CA CYS A 19 -116.88 25.42 -50.32
C CYS A 19 -116.52 26.16 -51.63
N LYS A 20 -116.61 25.33 -52.68
CA LYS A 20 -117.45 25.42 -53.91
C LYS A 20 -116.96 26.24 -55.12
N LYS A 21 -116.73 25.44 -56.18
CA LYS A 21 -117.41 25.40 -57.50
C LYS A 21 -116.69 26.11 -58.66
N ASP A 22 -116.15 25.26 -59.53
CA ASP A 22 -115.79 25.46 -60.93
C ASP A 22 -114.76 26.57 -61.24
N SER A 23 -113.47 26.29 -61.03
CA SER A 23 -112.37 27.00 -61.71
C SER A 23 -111.27 26.03 -62.17
N LYS A 24 -110.79 26.23 -63.39
CA LYS A 24 -109.70 25.49 -64.05
C LYS A 24 -108.31 25.93 -63.52
N GLU A 25 -108.13 25.97 -62.21
CA GLU A 25 -106.81 26.18 -61.59
C GLU A 25 -106.40 24.95 -60.76
N PRO A 26 -105.16 24.46 -60.90
CA PRO A 26 -104.72 23.29 -60.16
C PRO A 26 -104.53 23.64 -58.67
N ASP A 27 -105.01 22.76 -57.78
CA ASP A 27 -104.81 22.83 -56.33
C ASP A 27 -103.31 22.92 -56.00
N THR A 28 -102.95 23.55 -54.89
CA THR A 28 -101.59 23.69 -54.32
C THR A 28 -100.76 22.40 -54.28
N LYS A 29 -101.41 21.22 -54.30
CA LYS A 29 -100.74 19.91 -54.34
C LYS A 29 -100.55 19.32 -55.74
N GLN A 30 -100.92 20.04 -56.80
CA GLN A 30 -100.96 19.52 -58.16
C GLN A 30 -99.85 20.04 -59.08
N ALA A 31 -98.98 20.97 -58.63
CA ALA A 31 -97.76 21.40 -59.34
C ALA A 31 -96.53 21.30 -58.43
N ALA A 32 -95.54 20.47 -58.81
CA ALA A 32 -94.34 20.23 -58.01
C ALA A 32 -93.10 20.01 -58.87
N VAL A 33 -91.94 20.46 -58.38
CA VAL A 33 -90.62 20.13 -58.94
C VAL A 33 -89.94 19.12 -58.00
N HIS A 34 -89.49 18.01 -58.56
CA HIS A 34 -88.63 17.06 -57.86
C HIS A 34 -87.18 17.40 -58.21
N VAL A 35 -86.41 17.89 -57.24
CA VAL A 35 -85.00 18.23 -57.40
C VAL A 35 -84.17 17.08 -56.83
N LYS A 36 -83.40 16.43 -57.70
CA LYS A 36 -82.43 15.39 -57.34
C LYS A 36 -81.05 16.02 -57.34
N ILE A 37 -80.47 16.19 -56.16
CA ILE A 37 -79.19 16.86 -55.96
C ILE A 37 -78.13 15.81 -55.66
N GLY A 38 -77.32 15.48 -56.66
CA GLY A 38 -76.12 14.69 -56.49
C GLY A 38 -75.06 15.48 -55.74
N HIS A 39 -74.49 14.89 -54.70
CA HIS A 39 -73.33 15.41 -53.98
C HIS A 39 -72.21 14.37 -53.96
N HIS A 40 -71.01 14.73 -53.54
CA HIS A 40 -69.93 13.77 -53.38
C HIS A 40 -70.17 12.90 -52.14
N PRO A 41 -69.84 11.60 -52.15
CA PRO A 41 -69.99 10.71 -50.99
C PRO A 41 -69.24 11.16 -49.74
N LYS A 42 -68.13 11.88 -49.91
CA LYS A 42 -67.30 12.38 -48.81
C LYS A 42 -67.67 13.79 -48.34
N PHE A 43 -68.67 14.43 -48.96
CA PHE A 43 -69.18 15.74 -48.53
C PHE A 43 -69.89 15.63 -47.18
N SER A 44 -69.11 15.62 -46.10
CA SER A 44 -69.56 15.17 -44.78
C SER A 44 -69.62 16.28 -43.74
N GLN A 45 -68.99 17.42 -44.00
CA GLN A 45 -68.99 18.58 -43.09
C GLN A 45 -69.63 19.84 -43.70
N GLY A 46 -70.13 19.72 -44.93
CA GLY A 46 -70.74 20.82 -45.67
C GLY A 46 -72.25 20.99 -45.47
N CYS A 47 -72.82 21.94 -46.19
CA CYS A 47 -74.24 22.25 -46.20
C CYS A 47 -74.76 22.39 -47.63
N ILE A 48 -75.99 21.92 -47.88
CA ILE A 48 -76.73 22.22 -49.11
C ILE A 48 -77.99 22.98 -48.75
N THR A 49 -78.28 24.08 -49.44
CA THR A 49 -79.56 24.78 -49.28
C THR A 49 -80.35 24.77 -50.58
N VAL A 50 -81.67 24.64 -50.46
CA VAL A 50 -82.62 24.71 -51.59
C VAL A 50 -83.61 25.82 -51.30
N GLU A 51 -83.52 26.89 -52.07
CA GLU A 51 -84.37 28.06 -51.99
C GLU A 51 -85.32 28.09 -53.18
N ALA A 52 -86.62 28.27 -52.95
CA ALA A 52 -87.63 28.38 -54.00
C ALA A 52 -88.47 29.65 -53.85
N HIS A 53 -88.79 30.32 -54.97
CA HIS A 53 -89.67 31.49 -54.97
C HIS A 53 -90.57 31.55 -56.21
N GLY A 54 -91.74 32.18 -56.04
CA GLY A 54 -92.80 32.27 -57.05
C GLY A 54 -93.11 33.70 -57.53
N GLY A 55 -92.19 34.66 -57.34
CA GLY A 55 -92.31 36.04 -57.86
C GLY A 55 -93.08 37.06 -57.00
N THR A 56 -93.76 36.67 -55.91
CA THR A 56 -94.51 37.58 -55.01
C THR A 56 -93.73 38.04 -53.75
N GLY A 57 -92.43 37.73 -53.67
CA GLY A 57 -91.53 38.18 -52.62
C GLY A 57 -91.38 37.24 -51.40
N GLU A 58 -92.19 36.19 -51.29
CA GLU A 58 -92.03 35.16 -50.26
C GLU A 58 -91.16 34.00 -50.79
N THR A 59 -90.04 33.73 -50.12
CA THR A 59 -89.12 32.61 -50.42
C THR A 59 -89.34 31.46 -49.43
N VAL A 60 -89.09 30.23 -49.88
CA VAL A 60 -89.04 29.04 -49.01
C VAL A 60 -87.64 28.47 -49.10
N LEU A 61 -86.96 28.37 -47.95
CA LEU A 61 -85.61 27.82 -47.83
C LEU A 61 -85.65 26.51 -47.06
N ALA A 62 -85.00 25.49 -47.60
CA ALA A 62 -84.65 24.28 -46.89
C ALA A 62 -83.12 24.22 -46.76
N GLU A 63 -82.62 23.98 -45.56
CA GLU A 63 -81.20 23.74 -45.30
C GLU A 63 -80.98 22.27 -44.96
N PHE A 64 -79.93 21.70 -45.54
CA PHE A 64 -79.51 20.33 -45.32
C PHE A 64 -78.08 20.35 -44.77
N LYS A 65 -77.88 19.77 -43.59
CA LYS A 65 -76.62 19.75 -42.83
C LYS A 65 -76.41 18.36 -42.23
N GLU A 66 -75.16 17.95 -42.07
CA GLU A 66 -74.84 16.82 -41.19
C GLU A 66 -75.00 17.18 -39.68
N PRO A 67 -75.19 16.18 -38.79
CA PRO A 67 -75.23 14.75 -39.09
C PRO A 67 -76.62 14.19 -39.48
N GLY A 68 -76.66 13.32 -40.48
CA GLY A 68 -77.79 12.43 -40.79
C GLY A 68 -78.70 12.83 -41.95
N GLN A 69 -78.26 13.73 -42.85
CA GLN A 69 -79.04 14.12 -44.04
C GLN A 69 -78.31 13.85 -45.36
N PHE A 70 -77.00 13.65 -45.33
CA PHE A 70 -76.19 13.21 -46.45
C PHE A 70 -75.78 11.74 -46.23
N ASP A 71 -76.39 10.82 -46.99
CA ASP A 71 -76.00 9.40 -46.95
C ASP A 71 -74.84 9.18 -47.92
N SER A 72 -73.67 8.82 -47.40
CA SER A 72 -72.50 8.52 -48.23
C SER A 72 -72.69 7.30 -49.14
N ASN A 73 -73.67 6.43 -48.86
CA ASN A 73 -74.01 5.27 -49.70
C ASN A 73 -75.08 5.59 -50.77
N ASP A 74 -75.81 6.69 -50.63
CA ASP A 74 -76.80 7.17 -51.59
C ASP A 74 -76.65 8.70 -51.72
N PRO A 75 -75.65 9.18 -52.47
CA PRO A 75 -75.23 10.57 -52.46
C PRO A 75 -76.13 11.46 -53.33
N VAL A 76 -77.44 11.27 -53.21
CA VAL A 76 -78.48 11.99 -53.94
C VAL A 76 -79.53 12.48 -52.95
N LEU A 77 -79.52 13.78 -52.69
CA LEU A 77 -80.54 14.45 -51.90
C LEU A 77 -81.79 14.71 -52.76
N ASN A 78 -82.92 14.11 -52.38
CA ASN A 78 -84.19 14.24 -53.09
C ASN A 78 -85.08 15.28 -52.40
N VAL A 79 -85.31 16.42 -53.06
CA VAL A 79 -86.09 17.54 -52.53
C VAL A 79 -87.33 17.76 -53.38
N ALA A 80 -88.51 17.73 -52.77
CA ALA A 80 -89.77 18.03 -53.45
C ALA A 80 -90.20 19.48 -53.14
N VAL A 81 -90.19 20.33 -54.16
CA VAL A 81 -90.66 21.72 -54.06
C VAL A 81 -92.09 21.78 -54.58
N PHE A 82 -93.03 22.06 -53.69
CA PHE A 82 -94.46 22.22 -54.03
C PHE A 82 -94.79 23.70 -54.23
N ARG A 83 -95.49 24.02 -55.32
CA ARG A 83 -95.91 25.40 -55.59
C ARG A 83 -97.01 25.82 -54.60
N LYS A 84 -96.84 26.97 -53.94
CA LYS A 84 -97.89 27.55 -53.06
C LYS A 84 -99.04 28.17 -53.86
N ALA A 85 -100.20 28.35 -53.22
CA ALA A 85 -101.42 28.87 -53.86
C ALA A 85 -101.21 30.27 -54.47
N ASP A 86 -100.45 31.09 -53.77
CA ASP A 86 -100.21 32.51 -53.98
C ASP A 86 -99.00 32.81 -54.89
N TRP A 87 -98.29 31.77 -55.35
CA TRP A 87 -97.16 31.91 -56.26
C TRP A 87 -97.60 32.14 -57.71
N GLY A 88 -96.75 32.75 -58.53
CA GLY A 88 -96.93 32.83 -59.99
C GLY A 88 -96.88 31.47 -60.69
N ARG A 89 -96.96 31.47 -62.03
CA ARG A 89 -96.83 30.22 -62.82
C ARG A 89 -95.39 29.72 -62.91
N ASP A 90 -94.44 30.60 -62.63
CA ASP A 90 -93.00 30.32 -62.66
C ASP A 90 -92.50 30.14 -61.24
N VAL A 91 -91.76 29.05 -61.01
CA VAL A 91 -91.09 28.75 -59.74
C VAL A 91 -89.60 28.67 -60.03
N GLU A 92 -88.82 29.56 -59.43
CA GLU A 92 -87.37 29.57 -59.55
C GLU A 92 -86.77 28.91 -58.31
N ILE A 93 -85.88 27.95 -58.53
CA ILE A 93 -85.23 27.16 -57.49
C ILE A 93 -83.72 27.43 -57.57
N THR A 94 -83.12 27.77 -56.43
CA THR A 94 -81.67 27.94 -56.26
C THR A 94 -81.16 26.88 -55.29
N VAL A 95 -80.16 26.11 -55.71
CA VAL A 95 -79.44 25.13 -54.89
C VAL A 95 -78.05 25.67 -54.62
N ARG A 96 -77.61 25.70 -53.36
CA ARG A 96 -76.26 26.14 -52.96
C ARG A 96 -75.57 25.05 -52.15
N ALA A 97 -74.27 24.86 -52.39
CA ALA A 97 -73.39 24.02 -51.57
C ALA A 97 -72.37 24.90 -50.83
N PHE A 98 -72.05 24.54 -49.59
CA PHE A 98 -71.15 25.27 -48.72
C PHE A 98 -70.23 24.32 -47.94
N GLU A 99 -68.97 24.69 -47.71
CA GLU A 99 -68.00 23.95 -46.89
C GLU A 99 -68.17 24.29 -45.38
N LYS A 100 -67.91 23.36 -44.45
CA LYS A 100 -67.91 23.61 -42.99
C LYS A 100 -69.13 24.34 -42.36
N GLY A 101 -70.27 24.47 -43.04
CA GLY A 101 -71.45 25.23 -42.59
C GLY A 101 -72.26 25.81 -43.74
N CYS A 102 -73.34 26.59 -43.50
CA CYS A 102 -74.08 27.31 -44.57
C CYS A 102 -73.75 28.82 -44.62
N ALA A 103 -72.56 29.22 -44.14
CA ALA A 103 -72.17 30.62 -44.11
C ALA A 103 -71.84 31.10 -45.53
N ALA A 104 -72.15 32.35 -45.86
CA ALA A 104 -71.99 32.86 -47.22
C ALA A 104 -70.53 32.86 -47.71
N GLU A 105 -69.59 32.99 -46.77
CA GLU A 105 -68.15 32.98 -47.01
C GLU A 105 -67.63 31.60 -47.40
N GLN A 106 -68.40 30.55 -47.08
CA GLN A 106 -68.08 29.14 -47.33
C GLN A 106 -68.79 28.61 -48.57
N LEU A 107 -69.38 29.47 -49.40
CA LEU A 107 -70.13 29.04 -50.59
C LEU A 107 -69.19 28.38 -51.60
N VAL A 108 -69.45 27.11 -51.93
CA VAL A 108 -68.68 26.30 -52.88
C VAL A 108 -69.31 26.32 -54.28
N ASP A 109 -70.62 26.11 -54.40
CA ASP A 109 -71.34 26.10 -55.69
C ASP A 109 -72.76 26.66 -55.55
N GLU A 110 -73.29 27.30 -56.59
CA GLU A 110 -74.66 27.80 -56.67
C GLU A 110 -75.27 27.49 -58.05
N ARG A 111 -76.41 26.80 -58.08
CA ARG A 111 -77.15 26.44 -59.28
C ARG A 111 -78.57 26.95 -59.21
N LYS A 112 -79.11 27.42 -60.34
CA LYS A 112 -80.39 28.11 -60.38
C LYS A 112 -81.19 27.76 -61.63
N GLN A 113 -82.47 27.44 -61.47
CA GLN A 113 -83.36 27.11 -62.60
C GLN A 113 -84.81 27.52 -62.36
N THR A 114 -85.48 27.99 -63.41
CA THR A 114 -86.89 28.41 -63.39
C THR A 114 -87.78 27.39 -64.11
N PHE A 115 -88.88 27.00 -63.46
CA PHE A 115 -89.84 26.01 -63.94
C PHE A 115 -91.22 26.65 -64.10
N SER A 116 -91.77 26.60 -65.31
CA SER A 116 -93.09 27.17 -65.64
C SER A 116 -94.17 26.09 -65.72
N PHE A 117 -95.31 26.32 -65.05
CA PHE A 117 -96.44 25.37 -65.01
C PHE A 117 -97.67 25.91 -65.75
N ALA A 118 -98.04 25.26 -66.86
CA ALA A 118 -99.25 25.59 -67.61
C ALA A 118 -100.54 24.91 -67.07
N SER A 119 -100.40 23.76 -66.40
CA SER A 119 -101.47 23.00 -65.74
C SER A 119 -100.88 22.17 -64.58
N ALA A 120 -101.72 21.41 -63.85
CA ALA A 120 -101.25 20.39 -62.92
C ALA A 120 -100.20 19.48 -63.58
N GLY A 121 -99.09 19.21 -62.90
CA GLY A 121 -97.99 18.39 -63.41
C GLY A 121 -96.77 18.35 -62.47
N ARG A 122 -95.94 17.33 -62.65
CA ARG A 122 -94.64 17.19 -61.98
C ARG A 122 -93.53 17.46 -62.99
N GLN A 123 -92.57 18.31 -62.63
CA GLN A 123 -91.31 18.46 -63.36
C GLN A 123 -90.17 17.90 -62.51
N GLU A 124 -89.06 17.52 -63.15
CA GLU A 124 -87.88 16.97 -62.48
C GLU A 124 -86.66 17.79 -62.86
N TRP A 125 -85.82 18.09 -61.87
CA TRP A 125 -84.50 18.68 -62.05
C TRP A 125 -83.46 17.73 -61.50
N LEU A 126 -82.56 17.30 -62.36
CA LEU A 126 -81.44 16.43 -62.01
C LEU A 126 -80.16 17.26 -62.01
N LEU A 127 -79.52 17.34 -60.84
CA LEU A 127 -78.30 18.11 -60.58
C LEU A 127 -77.18 17.10 -60.27
N GLU A 128 -76.46 16.61 -61.27
CA GLU A 128 -75.51 15.48 -61.08
C GLU A 128 -74.10 15.92 -60.66
N ASP A 129 -73.74 17.20 -60.86
CA ASP A 129 -72.37 17.72 -60.71
C ASP A 129 -72.28 18.94 -59.79
N LEU A 130 -72.78 18.84 -58.55
CA LEU A 130 -72.58 19.89 -57.55
C LEU A 130 -71.18 19.74 -56.94
N HIS A 131 -70.35 20.80 -56.99
CA HIS A 131 -68.97 20.73 -56.51
C HIS A 131 -68.94 20.56 -54.98
N THR A 132 -68.71 19.34 -54.54
CA THR A 132 -68.80 18.92 -53.13
C THR A 132 -67.75 17.86 -52.79
N ALA A 133 -66.75 17.64 -53.65
CA ALA A 133 -65.70 16.65 -53.41
C ALA A 133 -64.76 17.13 -52.29
N ASP A 134 -64.60 16.29 -51.28
CA ASP A 134 -63.77 16.50 -50.08
C ASP A 134 -63.00 15.18 -49.92
N GLU A 135 -61.85 15.05 -50.57
CA GLU A 135 -61.17 13.77 -50.73
C GLU A 135 -60.46 13.27 -49.45
N ASP A 136 -60.01 14.17 -48.59
CA ASP A 136 -59.34 13.83 -47.32
C ASP A 136 -60.27 13.90 -46.09
N GLY A 137 -61.49 14.42 -46.26
CA GLY A 137 -62.53 14.46 -45.25
C GLY A 137 -62.32 15.56 -44.21
N ASP A 138 -61.45 16.54 -44.49
CA ASP A 138 -61.19 17.62 -43.57
C ASP A 138 -62.32 18.66 -43.55
N GLY A 139 -63.27 18.58 -44.48
CA GLY A 139 -64.47 19.40 -44.56
C GLY A 139 -64.36 20.63 -45.46
N PHE A 140 -63.19 20.87 -46.05
CA PHE A 140 -62.98 21.83 -47.12
C PHE A 140 -63.04 21.14 -48.48
N VAL A 141 -63.21 21.93 -49.53
CA VAL A 141 -63.35 21.41 -50.91
C VAL A 141 -62.32 22.14 -51.76
N SER A 142 -61.62 21.41 -52.63
CA SER A 142 -60.68 22.05 -53.55
C SER A 142 -61.37 22.95 -54.58
N PRO A 143 -60.77 24.08 -54.96
CA PRO A 143 -61.27 24.95 -56.03
C PRO A 143 -61.21 24.26 -57.40
N GLY A 144 -62.17 24.53 -58.29
CA GLY A 144 -62.26 23.83 -59.58
C GLY A 144 -63.18 24.45 -60.64
N GLY A 145 -62.60 25.09 -61.65
CA GLY A 145 -63.37 25.69 -62.75
C GLY A 145 -64.16 26.95 -62.34
N PRO A 146 -64.95 27.55 -63.26
CA PRO A 146 -65.53 28.89 -63.05
C PRO A 146 -66.60 28.97 -61.96
N MET A 147 -67.14 27.83 -61.52
CA MET A 147 -68.29 27.76 -60.60
C MET A 147 -67.93 27.24 -59.20
N ASN A 148 -66.83 26.50 -59.04
CA ASN A 148 -66.40 25.96 -57.74
C ASN A 148 -65.51 26.97 -57.01
N ARG A 149 -65.90 27.32 -55.80
CA ARG A 149 -65.26 28.32 -54.94
C ARG A 149 -64.67 27.71 -53.67
N GLY A 150 -64.44 26.40 -53.64
CA GLY A 150 -63.80 25.73 -52.52
C GLY A 150 -62.43 26.33 -52.17
N THR A 151 -62.03 26.21 -50.90
CA THR A 151 -60.85 26.90 -50.35
C THR A 151 -59.68 25.98 -49.97
N ASP A 152 -59.79 24.67 -50.19
CA ASP A 152 -58.72 23.71 -49.93
C ASP A 152 -57.60 23.80 -51.00
N CYS A 153 -56.35 23.96 -50.57
CA CYS A 153 -55.21 24.01 -51.48
C CYS A 153 -54.64 22.62 -51.83
N ASP A 154 -54.95 21.57 -51.07
CA ASP A 154 -54.61 20.18 -51.37
C ASP A 154 -55.60 19.17 -50.75
N ASP A 155 -56.68 18.85 -51.49
CA ASP A 155 -57.75 17.88 -51.14
C ASP A 155 -57.30 16.48 -50.70
N ARG A 156 -56.00 16.17 -50.79
CA ARG A 156 -55.45 14.87 -50.39
C ARG A 156 -54.79 14.91 -49.02
N ARG A 157 -54.71 16.07 -48.37
CA ARG A 157 -53.97 16.29 -47.13
C ARG A 157 -54.82 17.05 -46.13
N ALA A 158 -55.39 16.32 -45.17
CA ALA A 158 -56.21 16.89 -44.09
C ALA A 158 -55.47 17.84 -43.12
N THR A 159 -54.19 18.15 -43.37
CA THR A 159 -53.41 19.19 -42.68
C THR A 159 -53.20 20.44 -43.52
N ALA A 160 -53.71 20.45 -44.76
CA ALA A 160 -53.57 21.52 -45.74
C ALA A 160 -54.93 22.17 -45.95
N PHE A 161 -55.29 23.13 -45.10
CA PHE A 161 -56.58 23.82 -45.17
C PHE A 161 -56.48 25.25 -44.66
N PRO A 162 -57.42 26.13 -45.05
CA PRO A 162 -57.47 27.50 -44.56
C PRO A 162 -57.33 27.62 -43.03
N GLY A 163 -56.23 28.19 -42.58
CA GLY A 163 -55.94 28.41 -41.16
C GLY A 163 -55.33 27.20 -40.42
N ALA A 164 -54.82 26.19 -41.12
CA ALA A 164 -53.97 25.17 -40.50
C ALA A 164 -52.64 25.76 -39.98
N LEU A 165 -51.90 24.99 -39.17
CA LEU A 165 -50.57 25.37 -38.70
C LEU A 165 -49.52 25.01 -39.75
N GLU A 166 -48.67 25.96 -40.12
CA GLU A 166 -47.53 25.75 -41.01
C GLU A 166 -46.49 24.79 -40.39
N LEU A 167 -46.08 23.78 -41.15
CA LEU A 167 -45.01 22.84 -40.79
C LEU A 167 -43.75 23.15 -41.63
N CYS A 168 -42.55 22.82 -41.10
CA CYS A 168 -41.30 22.86 -41.89
C CYS A 168 -41.26 21.66 -42.87
N ASN A 169 -42.18 21.62 -43.83
CA ASN A 169 -42.31 20.56 -44.82
C ASN A 169 -42.19 21.08 -46.28
N GLY A 170 -41.91 22.38 -46.47
CA GLY A 170 -41.84 23.02 -47.78
C GLY A 170 -43.16 23.11 -48.54
N LEU A 171 -44.30 23.04 -47.86
CA LEU A 171 -45.65 23.11 -48.44
C LEU A 171 -46.45 24.27 -47.80
N ASP A 172 -47.49 24.73 -48.48
CA ASP A 172 -48.47 25.69 -47.94
C ASP A 172 -49.55 24.85 -47.24
N ASP A 173 -49.53 24.84 -45.91
CA ASP A 173 -50.45 24.05 -45.08
C ASP A 173 -51.68 24.88 -44.72
N ASN A 174 -51.54 26.19 -44.58
CA ASN A 174 -52.62 27.06 -44.14
C ASN A 174 -53.45 27.66 -45.30
N CYS A 175 -53.09 27.34 -46.54
CA CYS A 175 -53.68 27.78 -47.79
C CYS A 175 -53.74 29.31 -47.96
N ASP A 176 -52.77 30.05 -47.42
CA ASP A 176 -52.68 31.51 -47.51
C ASP A 176 -51.85 32.01 -48.72
N GLY A 177 -51.23 31.07 -49.45
CA GLY A 177 -50.36 31.32 -50.60
C GLY A 177 -48.88 31.52 -50.24
N ARG A 178 -48.46 31.30 -48.99
CA ARG A 178 -47.06 31.35 -48.55
C ARG A 178 -46.67 30.06 -47.85
N MET A 179 -45.53 29.51 -48.27
CA MET A 179 -44.91 28.38 -47.60
C MET A 179 -44.14 28.85 -46.36
N GLU A 180 -44.27 28.11 -45.27
CA GLU A 180 -43.44 28.19 -44.04
C GLU A 180 -43.52 29.51 -43.28
N THR A 181 -44.64 30.24 -43.37
CA THR A 181 -44.84 31.46 -42.59
C THR A 181 -45.50 31.20 -41.24
N GLY A 182 -44.75 31.39 -40.14
CA GLY A 182 -45.27 31.21 -38.78
C GLY A 182 -45.03 29.83 -38.19
N VAL A 183 -44.04 29.09 -38.71
CA VAL A 183 -43.62 27.78 -38.19
C VAL A 183 -42.93 27.91 -36.82
N ALA A 184 -43.00 26.86 -36.00
CA ALA A 184 -42.10 26.70 -34.87
C ALA A 184 -40.67 26.40 -35.37
N ASN A 185 -39.81 27.42 -35.38
CA ASN A 185 -38.41 27.28 -35.79
C ASN A 185 -37.62 26.36 -34.85
N ARG A 186 -36.64 25.62 -35.39
CA ARG A 186 -35.60 24.97 -34.60
C ARG A 186 -34.50 25.97 -34.27
N VAL A 187 -33.76 25.74 -33.18
CA VAL A 187 -32.63 26.59 -32.78
C VAL A 187 -31.32 25.87 -33.13
N TRP A 188 -30.45 26.56 -33.86
CA TRP A 188 -29.19 26.05 -34.38
C TRP A 188 -28.00 26.78 -33.78
N TYR A 189 -26.97 26.05 -33.33
CA TYR A 189 -25.76 26.56 -32.70
C TYR A 189 -24.55 26.25 -33.58
N LEU A 190 -23.66 27.24 -33.77
CA LEU A 190 -22.42 27.03 -34.53
C LEU A 190 -21.53 26.02 -33.80
N ASP A 191 -21.05 25.01 -34.50
CA ASP A 191 -20.12 23.96 -34.07
C ASP A 191 -18.93 24.01 -35.04
N LYS A 192 -17.88 24.71 -34.62
CA LYS A 192 -16.75 25.08 -35.47
C LYS A 192 -15.65 24.02 -35.46
N ASP A 193 -15.45 23.30 -34.35
CA ASP A 193 -14.48 22.20 -34.24
C ASP A 193 -15.06 20.82 -34.59
N ARG A 194 -16.39 20.72 -34.70
CA ARG A 194 -17.16 19.57 -35.17
C ARG A 194 -17.21 18.40 -34.20
N ASP A 195 -17.28 18.67 -32.90
CA ASP A 195 -17.48 17.64 -31.88
C ASP A 195 -18.96 17.28 -31.64
N GLY A 196 -19.89 18.03 -32.26
CA GLY A 196 -21.33 17.81 -32.16
C GLY A 196 -22.03 18.69 -31.13
N PHE A 197 -21.31 19.59 -30.44
CA PHE A 197 -21.85 20.60 -29.55
C PHE A 197 -21.57 21.99 -30.11
N GLY A 198 -22.60 22.82 -30.17
CA GLY A 198 -22.43 24.19 -30.62
C GLY A 198 -22.13 25.14 -29.47
N ARG A 199 -21.39 26.22 -29.77
CA ARG A 199 -21.02 27.28 -28.82
C ARG A 199 -22.18 27.70 -27.92
N ASN A 200 -21.86 27.92 -26.64
CA ASN A 200 -22.80 28.33 -25.61
C ASN A 200 -23.22 29.82 -25.71
N VAL A 201 -23.96 30.15 -26.77
CA VAL A 201 -24.55 31.48 -27.02
C VAL A 201 -25.97 31.32 -27.54
N PRO A 202 -26.77 32.40 -27.66
CA PRO A 202 -28.04 32.33 -28.38
C PRO A 202 -27.87 31.79 -29.81
N GLY A 203 -28.62 30.73 -30.14
CA GLY A 203 -28.63 30.10 -31.45
C GLY A 203 -29.47 30.87 -32.47
N THR A 204 -29.41 30.41 -33.73
CA THR A 204 -30.19 30.97 -34.85
C THR A 204 -31.46 30.14 -35.05
N GLU A 205 -32.60 30.81 -35.12
CA GLU A 205 -33.88 30.16 -35.43
C GLU A 205 -34.04 29.94 -36.95
N ALA A 206 -34.23 28.70 -37.37
CA ALA A 206 -34.50 28.33 -38.76
C ALA A 206 -35.13 26.92 -38.85
N CYS A 207 -35.84 26.62 -39.95
CA CYS A 207 -36.31 25.26 -40.24
C CYS A 207 -35.15 24.31 -40.53
N ASP A 208 -34.20 24.75 -41.37
CA ASP A 208 -33.01 24.03 -41.76
C ASP A 208 -31.74 24.62 -41.11
N PRO A 209 -30.67 23.83 -40.91
CA PRO A 209 -29.41 24.35 -40.39
C PRO A 209 -28.86 25.45 -41.31
N PRO A 210 -28.46 26.62 -40.78
CA PRO A 210 -27.87 27.69 -41.58
C PRO A 210 -26.61 27.26 -42.36
N SER A 211 -25.89 26.24 -41.87
CA SER A 211 -24.78 25.58 -42.55
C SER A 211 -24.50 24.20 -41.92
N GLU A 212 -23.64 23.41 -42.55
CA GLU A 212 -23.10 22.14 -42.01
C GLU A 212 -22.29 22.29 -40.71
N LEU A 213 -21.99 23.52 -40.29
CA LEU A 213 -21.34 23.83 -39.03
C LEU A 213 -22.35 24.20 -37.95
N HIS A 214 -23.61 23.78 -38.07
CA HIS A 214 -24.62 24.05 -37.05
C HIS A 214 -25.26 22.76 -36.57
N VAL A 215 -25.38 22.66 -35.24
CA VAL A 215 -26.00 21.53 -34.54
C VAL A 215 -27.16 22.02 -33.67
N GLU A 216 -28.05 21.10 -33.29
CA GLU A 216 -29.19 21.41 -32.42
C GLU A 216 -28.80 21.42 -30.92
N VAL A 217 -27.61 20.90 -30.59
CA VAL A 217 -27.13 20.77 -29.21
C VAL A 217 -26.22 21.95 -28.86
N THR A 218 -26.45 22.58 -27.71
CA THR A 218 -25.62 23.69 -27.21
C THR A 218 -24.85 23.26 -25.96
N GLY A 219 -23.93 24.11 -25.51
CA GLY A 219 -23.27 23.97 -24.21
C GLY A 219 -21.76 23.88 -24.30
N ASP A 220 -21.20 23.92 -25.50
CA ASP A 220 -19.75 23.96 -25.71
C ASP A 220 -19.15 25.29 -25.20
N CYS A 221 -18.17 25.15 -24.32
CA CYS A 221 -17.46 26.23 -23.66
C CYS A 221 -16.19 26.67 -24.42
N ASP A 222 -15.66 25.88 -25.35
CA ASP A 222 -14.54 26.22 -26.24
C ASP A 222 -14.66 25.61 -27.66
N ASP A 223 -15.50 26.25 -28.48
CA ASP A 223 -15.81 25.94 -29.91
C ASP A 223 -14.61 26.03 -30.89
N GLU A 224 -13.37 26.07 -30.39
CA GLU A 224 -12.16 25.87 -31.18
C GLU A 224 -11.46 24.53 -30.90
N ARG A 225 -11.95 23.75 -29.92
CA ARG A 225 -11.31 22.57 -29.35
C ARG A 225 -12.32 21.43 -29.17
N GLY A 226 -12.35 20.50 -30.13
CA GLY A 226 -13.27 19.35 -30.05
C GLY A 226 -12.96 18.30 -28.98
N ASP A 227 -11.99 18.57 -28.08
CA ASP A 227 -11.76 17.84 -26.83
C ASP A 227 -12.42 18.51 -25.62
N ILE A 228 -13.05 19.68 -25.78
CA ILE A 228 -13.77 20.43 -24.76
C ILE A 228 -15.24 20.53 -25.13
N HIS A 229 -16.10 19.79 -24.43
CA HIS A 229 -17.55 19.81 -24.63
C HIS A 229 -18.28 19.12 -23.48
N PRO A 230 -19.61 19.31 -23.29
CA PRO A 230 -20.41 18.75 -22.19
C PRO A 230 -20.29 17.23 -21.89
N ASN A 231 -19.71 16.45 -22.80
CA ASN A 231 -19.55 15.00 -22.69
C ASN A 231 -18.07 14.56 -22.73
N ALA A 232 -17.13 15.49 -22.73
CA ALA A 232 -15.71 15.17 -22.71
C ALA A 232 -15.35 14.51 -21.37
N VAL A 233 -14.25 13.76 -21.37
CA VAL A 233 -13.68 13.20 -20.15
C VAL A 233 -12.59 14.14 -19.68
N GLU A 234 -12.65 14.58 -18.42
CA GLU A 234 -11.61 15.40 -17.82
C GLU A 234 -10.22 14.78 -17.98
N ALA A 235 -9.30 15.56 -18.55
CA ALA A 235 -7.88 15.31 -18.50
C ALA A 235 -7.25 16.22 -17.44
N CYS A 236 -6.21 15.74 -16.75
CA CYS A 236 -5.48 16.54 -15.76
C CYS A 236 -4.59 17.55 -16.50
N ASN A 237 -5.21 18.60 -17.05
CA ASN A 237 -4.58 19.55 -17.97
C ASN A 237 -4.81 21.02 -17.55
N GLY A 238 -5.61 21.26 -16.50
CA GLY A 238 -5.94 22.60 -16.00
C GLY A 238 -7.04 23.32 -16.78
N SER A 239 -7.82 22.58 -17.58
CA SER A 239 -9.00 23.04 -18.32
C SER A 239 -10.25 22.35 -17.77
N ASP A 240 -11.40 22.97 -17.99
CA ASP A 240 -12.72 22.35 -17.79
C ASP A 240 -13.08 21.70 -19.12
N ASP A 241 -12.76 20.42 -19.30
CA ASP A 241 -12.95 19.74 -20.57
C ASP A 241 -14.44 19.41 -20.77
N ASN A 242 -15.18 19.11 -19.69
CA ASN A 242 -16.58 18.72 -19.75
C ASN A 242 -17.59 19.88 -19.62
N CYS A 243 -17.12 21.13 -19.59
CA CYS A 243 -17.91 22.35 -19.49
C CYS A 243 -18.88 22.41 -18.30
N ASP A 244 -18.55 21.79 -17.16
CA ASP A 244 -19.39 21.80 -15.96
C ASP A 244 -19.07 22.95 -14.98
N ASN A 245 -18.10 23.82 -15.34
CA ASN A 245 -17.50 24.90 -14.56
C ASN A 245 -16.58 24.43 -13.43
N ARG A 246 -16.05 23.23 -13.51
CA ARG A 246 -15.03 22.70 -12.60
C ARG A 246 -13.85 22.26 -13.46
N VAL A 247 -12.66 22.54 -12.95
CA VAL A 247 -11.41 22.22 -13.65
C VAL A 247 -10.83 20.98 -13.01
N ASP A 248 -10.54 19.96 -13.82
CA ASP A 248 -9.88 18.71 -13.40
C ASP A 248 -10.60 18.03 -12.20
N GLU A 249 -11.92 18.07 -12.09
CA GLU A 249 -12.65 17.64 -10.88
C GLU A 249 -12.51 16.15 -10.56
N LEU A 250 -12.20 15.32 -11.55
CA LEU A 250 -11.81 13.91 -11.35
C LEU A 250 -10.47 13.75 -10.62
N PHE A 251 -9.64 14.79 -10.58
CA PHE A 251 -8.29 14.77 -10.02
C PHE A 251 -8.12 15.70 -8.81
N THR A 252 -9.10 16.54 -8.48
CA THR A 252 -9.04 17.46 -7.34
C THR A 252 -9.85 16.98 -6.12
N GLU A 253 -10.62 15.89 -6.25
CA GLU A 253 -11.37 15.27 -5.16
C GLU A 253 -10.93 13.81 -4.90
N GLY A 254 -10.88 13.41 -3.62
CA GLY A 254 -10.58 12.03 -3.20
C GLY A 254 -9.10 11.72 -2.89
N PRO A 255 -8.77 10.45 -2.60
CA PRO A 255 -7.39 10.03 -2.36
C PRO A 255 -6.52 10.24 -3.60
N GLY A 256 -5.39 10.92 -3.45
CA GLY A 256 -4.52 11.25 -4.60
C GLY A 256 -4.85 12.58 -5.28
N ALA A 257 -5.69 13.41 -4.67
CA ALA A 257 -6.08 14.69 -5.24
C ALA A 257 -4.88 15.62 -5.48
N LEU A 258 -4.93 16.39 -6.56
CA LEU A 258 -3.91 17.32 -6.99
C LEU A 258 -3.52 18.28 -5.84
N GLY A 259 -2.21 18.41 -5.60
CA GLY A 259 -1.67 19.26 -4.54
C GLY A 259 -1.81 18.70 -3.12
N THR A 260 -2.44 17.53 -2.92
CA THR A 260 -2.45 16.87 -1.61
C THR A 260 -1.11 16.17 -1.34
N ALA A 261 -0.73 16.10 -0.07
CA ALA A 261 0.52 15.49 0.34
C ALA A 261 0.50 13.97 0.15
N CYS A 262 1.62 13.40 -0.27
CA CYS A 262 1.87 11.97 -0.34
C CYS A 262 3.14 11.60 0.44
N THR A 263 3.18 10.36 0.94
CA THR A 263 4.24 9.90 1.87
C THR A 263 5.37 9.13 1.20
N GLU A 264 5.23 8.82 -0.09
CA GLU A 264 6.23 8.04 -0.87
C GLU A 264 7.50 8.85 -1.15
N PHE A 265 7.40 10.18 -1.11
CA PHE A 265 8.51 11.08 -1.32
C PHE A 265 8.52 12.17 -0.23
N CYS A 266 9.70 12.69 0.04
CA CYS A 266 9.89 13.78 0.97
C CYS A 266 9.23 15.06 0.46
N SER A 267 8.33 15.62 1.27
CA SER A 267 7.46 16.74 0.89
C SER A 267 6.70 16.47 -0.41
N GLY A 268 6.36 15.19 -0.68
CA GLY A 268 5.70 14.79 -1.89
C GLY A 268 4.30 15.38 -2.00
N THR A 269 3.91 15.77 -3.20
CA THR A 269 2.54 16.18 -3.54
C THR A 269 2.08 15.47 -4.80
N TYR A 270 0.79 15.15 -4.90
CA TYR A 270 0.24 14.61 -6.14
C TYR A 270 0.21 15.68 -7.25
N ALA A 271 0.77 15.35 -8.41
CA ALA A 271 0.74 16.15 -9.63
C ALA A 271 0.17 15.31 -10.78
N CYS A 272 -0.27 15.95 -11.87
CA CYS A 272 -0.69 15.24 -13.08
C CYS A 272 0.46 14.37 -13.62
N ASN A 273 0.14 13.15 -14.03
CA ASN A 273 1.09 12.30 -14.73
C ASN A 273 1.31 12.79 -16.17
N ASP A 274 2.38 12.32 -16.83
CA ASP A 274 2.70 12.74 -18.21
C ASP A 274 1.61 12.41 -19.23
N ALA A 275 0.75 11.43 -18.94
CA ALA A 275 -0.36 11.02 -19.80
C ALA A 275 -1.62 11.87 -19.60
N GLN A 276 -1.66 12.74 -18.57
CA GLN A 276 -2.83 13.54 -18.16
C GLN A 276 -4.08 12.73 -17.82
N THR A 277 -3.95 11.41 -17.60
CA THR A 277 -5.10 10.53 -17.28
C THR A 277 -5.19 10.20 -15.78
N GLY A 278 -4.36 10.81 -14.94
CA GLY A 278 -4.27 10.52 -13.52
C GLY A 278 -3.23 11.34 -12.79
N THR A 279 -3.14 11.16 -11.48
CA THR A 279 -2.13 11.80 -10.62
C THR A 279 -1.01 10.83 -10.24
N VAL A 280 0.17 11.36 -9.98
CA VAL A 280 1.35 10.65 -9.46
C VAL A 280 1.97 11.46 -8.34
N CYS A 281 2.48 10.79 -7.30
CA CYS A 281 3.22 11.45 -6.24
C CYS A 281 4.56 11.94 -6.78
N VAL A 282 4.79 13.25 -6.73
CA VAL A 282 6.07 13.85 -7.10
C VAL A 282 6.71 14.48 -5.87
N GLY A 283 8.00 14.27 -5.67
CA GLY A 283 8.75 14.81 -4.55
C GLY A 283 10.22 14.41 -4.60
N THR A 284 10.95 14.65 -3.52
CA THR A 284 12.36 14.25 -3.43
C THR A 284 12.46 12.87 -2.83
N SER A 285 13.22 11.97 -3.46
CA SER A 285 13.46 10.62 -2.91
C SER A 285 14.16 10.72 -1.55
N PRO A 286 13.72 9.94 -0.54
CA PRO A 286 14.47 9.82 0.69
C PRO A 286 15.80 9.10 0.44
N THR A 287 16.78 9.37 1.31
CA THR A 287 18.05 8.64 1.35
C THR A 287 17.88 7.43 2.27
N PRO A 288 18.24 6.20 1.85
CA PRO A 288 18.18 5.04 2.73
C PRO A 288 19.17 5.24 3.89
N LEU A 289 18.76 4.81 5.09
CA LEU A 289 19.57 4.79 6.29
C LEU A 289 19.87 3.36 6.72
N TYR A 290 21.05 3.18 7.31
CA TYR A 290 21.58 1.93 7.80
C TYR A 290 21.85 2.04 9.30
N ALA A 291 21.82 0.91 10.01
CA ALA A 291 22.17 0.89 11.42
C ALA A 291 23.64 1.28 11.58
N ASP A 292 23.92 2.07 12.61
CA ASP A 292 25.25 2.50 13.05
C ASP A 292 25.29 2.24 14.56
N ALA A 293 25.51 0.98 14.94
CA ALA A 293 25.29 0.50 16.31
C ALA A 293 26.37 1.00 17.29
N ASP A 294 27.58 1.25 16.82
CA ASP A 294 28.70 1.80 17.59
C ASP A 294 28.88 3.33 17.52
N SER A 295 28.12 3.99 16.63
CA SER A 295 28.04 5.45 16.52
C SER A 295 29.31 6.11 16.03
N ASP A 296 30.04 5.47 15.11
CA ASP A 296 31.21 6.04 14.45
C ASP A 296 30.89 6.83 13.17
N GLY A 297 29.65 6.74 12.69
CA GLY A 297 29.12 7.48 11.54
C GLY A 297 29.13 6.71 10.22
N GLU A 298 29.57 5.46 10.21
CA GLU A 298 29.39 4.53 9.11
C GLU A 298 28.34 3.47 9.48
N GLY A 299 27.62 2.96 8.48
CA GLY A 299 26.59 1.97 8.71
C GLY A 299 27.02 0.58 8.25
N GLU A 300 26.40 -0.44 8.85
CA GLU A 300 26.70 -1.85 8.59
C GLU A 300 26.77 -2.17 7.09
N LYS A 301 27.92 -2.68 6.66
CA LYS A 301 28.23 -3.05 5.28
C LYS A 301 27.35 -4.18 4.78
N ASP A 302 26.89 -4.03 3.54
CA ASP A 302 26.00 -4.97 2.85
C ASP A 302 24.65 -5.24 3.58
N SER A 303 24.28 -4.41 4.57
CA SER A 303 23.01 -4.51 5.28
C SER A 303 21.83 -3.96 4.46
N ALA A 304 20.62 -4.41 4.81
CA ALA A 304 19.40 -3.83 4.26
C ALA A 304 19.11 -2.48 4.94
N PRO A 305 18.49 -1.50 4.24
CA PRO A 305 18.11 -0.24 4.87
C PRO A 305 17.23 -0.45 6.10
N ALA A 306 17.60 0.19 7.21
CA ALA A 306 16.86 0.19 8.47
C ALA A 306 15.88 1.37 8.58
N GLY A 307 16.00 2.37 7.70
CA GLY A 307 15.14 3.54 7.65
C GLY A 307 15.38 4.40 6.42
N GLU A 308 14.79 5.59 6.43
CA GLU A 308 14.82 6.56 5.32
C GLU A 308 14.91 7.98 5.88
N LEU A 309 15.70 8.84 5.24
CA LEU A 309 15.91 10.24 5.63
C LEU A 309 15.51 11.20 4.53
N CYS A 310 14.68 12.18 4.89
CA CYS A 310 14.36 13.29 4.01
C CYS A 310 15.43 14.38 4.03
N PRO A 311 15.72 15.03 2.88
CA PRO A 311 16.65 16.15 2.84
C PRO A 311 16.30 17.24 3.86
N GLY A 312 17.30 17.66 4.66
CA GLY A 312 17.15 18.68 5.69
C GLY A 312 16.61 18.19 7.04
N ALA A 313 16.19 16.92 7.15
CA ALA A 313 15.94 16.30 8.45
C ALA A 313 17.28 15.94 9.15
N PRO A 314 17.35 16.02 10.49
CA PRO A 314 18.54 15.60 11.23
C PRO A 314 18.70 14.07 11.15
N MET A 315 19.96 13.61 11.10
CA MET A 315 20.27 12.18 11.16
C MET A 315 19.75 11.58 12.47
N PRO A 316 18.92 10.52 12.44
CA PRO A 316 18.51 9.82 13.64
C PRO A 316 19.73 9.27 14.40
N PRO A 317 19.69 9.20 15.74
CA PRO A 317 20.75 8.55 16.51
C PRO A 317 20.93 7.09 16.06
N LYS A 318 22.18 6.62 16.01
CA LYS A 318 22.55 5.25 15.61
C LYS A 318 22.15 4.88 14.18
N MET A 319 22.23 5.85 13.27
CA MET A 319 22.00 5.64 11.85
C MET A 319 23.01 6.40 11.00
N ALA A 320 23.36 5.82 9.85
CA ALA A 320 24.21 6.41 8.83
C ALA A 320 23.56 6.31 7.44
N ASP A 321 23.97 7.16 6.50
CA ASP A 321 23.49 7.18 5.09
C ASP A 321 24.37 6.37 4.13
N ASN A 322 25.19 5.46 4.67
CA ASN A 322 26.15 4.65 3.94
C ASN A 322 26.28 3.26 4.56
N THR A 323 26.89 2.32 3.82
CA THR A 323 27.07 0.89 4.19
C THR A 323 28.55 0.51 4.16
N ARG A 324 29.40 1.29 4.83
CA ARG A 324 30.86 1.15 4.73
C ARG A 324 31.50 0.40 5.88
N ASP A 325 30.79 0.27 7.00
CA ASP A 325 31.29 -0.32 8.21
C ASP A 325 31.32 -1.85 8.12
N CYS A 326 32.51 -2.44 8.14
CA CYS A 326 32.64 -3.88 8.05
C CYS A 326 32.44 -4.59 9.40
N ASP A 327 32.36 -3.91 10.54
CA ASP A 327 32.07 -4.47 11.87
C ASP A 327 31.36 -3.43 12.77
N ASP A 328 30.07 -3.19 12.52
CA ASP A 328 29.18 -2.17 13.14
C ASP A 328 29.04 -2.23 14.68
N ALA A 329 29.74 -3.17 15.32
CA ALA A 329 29.85 -3.30 16.76
C ALA A 329 31.22 -2.83 17.29
N ASP A 330 32.11 -2.30 16.47
CA ASP A 330 33.43 -1.82 16.87
C ASP A 330 33.82 -0.49 16.20
N PRO A 331 33.82 0.64 16.94
CA PRO A 331 34.06 1.95 16.36
C PRO A 331 35.52 2.16 15.93
N GLY A 332 36.40 1.18 16.19
CA GLY A 332 37.74 1.10 15.63
C GLY A 332 37.80 0.44 14.26
N THR A 333 36.67 0.04 13.67
CA THR A 333 36.58 -0.74 12.43
C THR A 333 35.67 -0.06 11.40
N ASN A 334 36.18 0.92 10.66
CA ASN A 334 35.46 1.66 9.63
C ASN A 334 36.41 2.20 8.57
N THR A 335 35.90 2.75 7.46
CA THR A 335 36.76 3.15 6.32
C THR A 335 37.68 4.35 6.59
N GLN A 336 37.60 4.97 7.77
CA GLN A 336 38.48 6.05 8.23
C GLN A 336 39.44 5.59 9.34
N ALA A 337 39.30 4.37 9.84
CA ALA A 337 40.19 3.81 10.84
C ALA A 337 41.59 3.57 10.26
N THR A 338 42.55 3.32 11.16
CA THR A 338 43.92 2.98 10.79
C THR A 338 44.18 1.56 11.23
N GLU A 339 44.75 0.76 10.34
CA GLU A 339 45.22 -0.59 10.65
C GLU A 339 46.11 -0.63 11.90
N VAL A 340 45.78 -1.56 12.80
CA VAL A 340 46.57 -1.90 13.97
C VAL A 340 46.81 -3.41 14.00
N CYS A 341 47.89 -3.86 14.65
CA CYS A 341 48.21 -5.28 14.75
C CYS A 341 47.26 -6.03 15.70
N ASP A 342 46.00 -6.21 15.34
CA ASP A 342 45.01 -6.94 16.15
C ASP A 342 44.36 -8.11 15.40
N GLY A 343 44.70 -8.33 14.13
CA GLY A 343 44.21 -9.44 13.32
C GLY A 343 42.82 -9.18 12.76
N LEU A 344 42.44 -7.91 12.64
CA LEU A 344 41.22 -7.42 12.02
C LEU A 344 41.55 -6.56 10.79
N ASP A 345 40.52 -6.29 10.01
CA ASP A 345 40.52 -5.35 8.89
C ASP A 345 39.86 -4.08 9.43
N ASN A 346 40.66 -3.20 10.05
CA ASN A 346 40.15 -2.02 10.76
C ASN A 346 39.68 -0.96 9.76
N ASP A 347 40.37 -0.79 8.63
CA ASP A 347 40.01 0.21 7.61
C ASP A 347 39.04 -0.28 6.53
N CYS A 348 38.56 -1.52 6.66
CA CYS A 348 37.55 -2.16 5.82
C CYS A 348 37.94 -2.25 4.32
N ASP A 349 39.24 -2.22 4.01
CA ASP A 349 39.78 -2.36 2.66
C ASP A 349 39.86 -3.83 2.18
N GLY A 350 39.62 -4.78 3.09
CA GLY A 350 39.68 -6.22 2.86
C GLY A 350 41.02 -6.86 3.18
N GLN A 351 41.99 -6.12 3.74
CA GLN A 351 43.31 -6.60 4.13
C GLN A 351 43.48 -6.52 5.64
N VAL A 352 43.45 -7.69 6.29
CA VAL A 352 43.76 -7.80 7.72
C VAL A 352 45.20 -7.35 8.03
N ASP A 353 45.35 -6.41 8.96
CA ASP A 353 46.61 -5.77 9.38
C ASP A 353 47.41 -5.12 8.22
N GLY A 354 46.76 -4.87 7.07
CA GLY A 354 47.37 -4.28 5.87
C GLY A 354 48.75 -4.85 5.46
N GLN A 355 49.71 -3.96 5.14
CA GLN A 355 51.11 -4.34 4.87
C GLN A 355 51.98 -4.43 6.13
N MET A 356 51.39 -4.43 7.32
CA MET A 356 52.13 -4.45 8.57
C MET A 356 52.69 -5.86 8.85
N SER A 357 53.89 -5.94 9.42
CA SER A 357 54.51 -7.23 9.78
C SER A 357 54.05 -7.68 11.17
N CYS A 358 52.73 -7.83 11.36
CA CYS A 358 52.13 -8.06 12.66
C CYS A 358 52.23 -9.52 13.12
N GLY A 359 52.10 -10.51 12.22
CA GLY A 359 51.95 -11.93 12.57
C GLY A 359 50.49 -12.36 12.47
N SER A 360 50.12 -13.55 12.93
CA SER A 360 48.72 -14.03 12.86
C SER A 360 48.36 -14.92 14.04
N LEU A 361 47.07 -15.19 14.25
CA LEU A 361 46.62 -16.10 15.30
C LEU A 361 46.86 -17.53 14.83
N ARG A 362 47.98 -18.12 15.24
CA ARG A 362 48.41 -19.46 14.79
C ARG A 362 48.91 -20.33 15.93
N LYS A 363 48.96 -21.62 15.66
CA LYS A 363 49.51 -22.62 16.57
C LYS A 363 51.01 -22.39 16.76
N VAL A 364 51.45 -22.42 18.00
CA VAL A 364 52.84 -22.29 18.39
C VAL A 364 53.53 -23.64 18.20
N GLU A 365 54.51 -23.69 17.31
CA GLU A 365 55.25 -24.90 16.99
C GLU A 365 56.44 -25.06 17.95
N ALA A 366 56.23 -25.79 19.04
CA ALA A 366 57.28 -26.10 20.00
C ALA A 366 57.20 -27.58 20.42
N PRO A 367 58.30 -28.36 20.35
CA PRO A 367 58.30 -29.79 20.70
C PRO A 367 57.79 -30.08 22.13
N VAL A 368 58.05 -29.18 23.07
CA VAL A 368 57.61 -29.32 24.47
C VAL A 368 56.09 -29.17 24.64
N LEU A 369 55.39 -28.60 23.65
CA LEU A 369 53.95 -28.40 23.67
C LEU A 369 53.17 -29.56 23.01
N ALA A 370 53.86 -30.42 22.25
CA ALA A 370 53.25 -31.46 21.43
C ALA A 370 52.48 -32.51 22.26
N GLY A 371 51.28 -32.88 21.78
CA GLY A 371 50.42 -33.92 22.38
C GLY A 371 49.99 -33.64 23.82
N GLY A 372 50.10 -32.39 24.30
CA GLY A 372 49.68 -31.97 25.64
C GLY A 372 48.22 -31.54 25.70
N ASN A 373 47.46 -32.08 26.64
CA ASN A 373 46.15 -31.50 26.95
C ASN A 373 46.37 -30.30 27.87
N TRP A 374 46.51 -29.11 27.28
CA TRP A 374 46.80 -27.87 27.98
C TRP A 374 45.49 -27.25 28.45
N THR A 375 45.32 -27.16 29.76
CA THR A 375 44.05 -26.77 30.40
C THR A 375 44.03 -25.30 30.79
N THR A 376 45.19 -24.68 30.98
CA THR A 376 45.28 -23.30 31.46
C THR A 376 46.53 -22.59 30.94
N VAL A 377 46.41 -21.28 30.78
CA VAL A 377 47.51 -20.38 30.42
C VAL A 377 47.52 -19.17 31.35
N ALA A 378 48.71 -18.79 31.82
CA ALA A 378 48.87 -17.63 32.68
C ALA A 378 50.01 -16.77 32.18
N VAL A 379 49.74 -15.48 32.02
CA VAL A 379 50.66 -14.50 31.42
C VAL A 379 50.91 -13.39 32.43
N HIS A 380 52.16 -13.02 32.62
CA HIS A 380 52.51 -11.84 33.41
C HIS A 380 51.98 -10.56 32.73
N PRO A 381 51.53 -9.53 33.47
CA PRO A 381 51.03 -8.29 32.85
C PRO A 381 52.00 -7.60 31.90
N ASP A 382 53.32 -7.76 32.09
CA ASP A 382 54.35 -7.25 31.18
C ASP A 382 54.54 -8.12 29.90
N GLY A 383 53.68 -9.11 29.67
CA GLY A 383 53.71 -10.04 28.53
C GLY A 383 54.44 -11.35 28.79
N TYR A 384 55.43 -11.35 29.68
CA TYR A 384 56.24 -12.53 30.00
C TYR A 384 56.65 -12.55 31.48
N PRO A 385 56.82 -13.73 32.12
CA PRO A 385 56.74 -15.06 31.52
C PRO A 385 55.31 -15.49 31.15
N VAL A 386 55.24 -16.41 30.18
CA VAL A 386 54.01 -17.12 29.78
C VAL A 386 54.13 -18.56 30.25
N TRP A 387 53.20 -18.99 31.09
CA TRP A 387 53.11 -20.35 31.60
C TRP A 387 51.93 -21.07 30.97
N VAL A 388 52.14 -22.33 30.59
CA VAL A 388 51.08 -23.25 30.19
C VAL A 388 51.16 -24.49 31.07
N ALA A 389 50.01 -24.94 31.56
CA ALA A 389 49.89 -26.14 32.38
C ALA A 389 48.74 -27.02 31.89
N GLY A 390 48.83 -28.31 32.15
CA GLY A 390 47.90 -29.29 31.62
C GLY A 390 47.92 -30.63 32.34
N LEU A 391 47.25 -31.59 31.72
CA LEU A 391 47.15 -32.97 32.21
C LEU A 391 48.50 -33.69 32.19
N ASP A 392 48.60 -34.80 32.92
CA ASP A 392 49.82 -35.60 33.06
C ASP A 392 51.03 -34.76 33.52
N GLY A 393 50.77 -33.84 34.44
CA GLY A 393 51.68 -32.86 35.06
C GLY A 393 52.50 -32.00 34.11
N LYS A 394 52.03 -31.88 32.85
CA LYS A 394 52.64 -31.02 31.84
C LYS A 394 52.64 -29.58 32.33
N LEU A 395 53.83 -28.99 32.31
CA LEU A 395 54.09 -27.61 32.69
C LEU A 395 55.21 -27.08 31.81
N ALA A 396 55.02 -25.92 31.19
CA ALA A 396 56.05 -25.27 30.38
C ALA A 396 55.99 -23.75 30.51
N VAL A 397 57.15 -23.11 30.32
CA VAL A 397 57.28 -21.65 30.40
C VAL A 397 58.04 -21.10 29.21
N LYS A 398 57.59 -19.95 28.73
CA LYS A 398 58.34 -19.07 27.83
C LYS A 398 58.69 -17.80 28.60
N MET A 399 59.98 -17.55 28.80
CA MET A 399 60.46 -16.48 29.68
C MET A 399 60.49 -15.09 29.02
N ASN A 400 60.56 -15.05 27.70
CA ASN A 400 60.49 -13.83 26.88
C ASN A 400 60.16 -14.19 25.42
N ALA A 401 59.87 -13.17 24.60
CA ALA A 401 59.50 -13.33 23.19
C ALA A 401 60.50 -14.16 22.36
N ALA A 402 61.81 -14.00 22.59
CA ALA A 402 62.86 -14.70 21.84
C ALA A 402 63.18 -16.10 22.37
N SER A 403 62.77 -16.43 23.61
CA SER A 403 63.06 -17.73 24.22
C SER A 403 62.18 -18.85 23.68
N ALA A 404 62.71 -20.07 23.59
CA ALA A 404 61.88 -21.25 23.38
C ALA A 404 61.09 -21.59 24.65
N PHE A 405 59.99 -22.35 24.51
CA PHE A 405 59.34 -22.95 25.66
C PHE A 405 60.27 -23.98 26.32
N VAL A 406 60.35 -23.93 27.64
CA VAL A 406 61.10 -24.87 28.48
C VAL A 406 60.09 -25.71 29.26
N SER A 407 60.29 -27.04 29.29
CA SER A 407 59.42 -27.94 30.06
C SER A 407 59.86 -28.03 31.52
N HIS A 408 58.89 -27.93 32.42
CA HIS A 408 59.02 -28.06 33.87
C HIS A 408 58.19 -29.23 34.45
N GLY A 409 57.47 -29.98 33.60
CA GLY A 409 56.60 -31.09 34.03
C GLY A 409 57.31 -32.42 34.28
N GLY A 410 58.55 -32.62 33.80
CA GLY A 410 59.27 -33.89 33.97
C GLY A 410 59.71 -34.18 35.42
N ASP A 411 60.38 -35.32 35.63
CA ASP A 411 60.94 -35.70 36.95
C ASP A 411 62.25 -34.96 37.26
N THR A 412 62.18 -33.64 37.32
CA THR A 412 63.28 -32.72 37.62
C THR A 412 63.03 -31.97 38.92
N THR A 413 63.97 -31.10 39.34
CA THR A 413 63.81 -30.23 40.52
C THR A 413 62.80 -29.10 40.32
N THR A 414 62.27 -28.93 39.10
CA THR A 414 61.33 -27.86 38.77
C THR A 414 59.87 -28.32 38.77
N ARG A 415 59.60 -29.59 39.07
CA ARG A 415 58.24 -30.12 39.10
C ARG A 415 57.46 -29.60 40.30
N CYS A 416 56.18 -29.32 40.10
CA CYS A 416 55.25 -28.89 41.16
C CYS A 416 54.44 -30.04 41.80
N GLY A 417 54.73 -31.29 41.43
CA GLY A 417 54.02 -32.46 41.90
C GLY A 417 54.90 -33.53 42.55
N PRO A 418 54.30 -34.63 43.03
CA PRO A 418 55.02 -35.82 43.44
C PRO A 418 55.87 -36.38 42.27
N ALA A 419 56.84 -37.23 42.60
CA ALA A 419 57.63 -37.91 41.58
C ALA A 419 56.73 -38.77 40.68
N GLY A 420 57.02 -38.82 39.38
CA GLY A 420 56.28 -39.63 38.40
C GLY A 420 55.34 -38.87 37.47
N ASN A 421 55.20 -37.54 37.65
CA ASN A 421 54.46 -36.66 36.73
C ASN A 421 53.01 -37.11 36.46
N THR A 422 52.25 -37.35 37.53
CA THR A 422 50.91 -37.93 37.44
C THR A 422 49.78 -36.92 37.66
N LEU A 423 50.08 -35.65 38.00
CA LEU A 423 49.06 -34.69 38.42
C LEU A 423 48.41 -33.97 37.25
N ASP A 424 47.09 -33.90 37.22
CA ASP A 424 46.40 -33.01 36.30
C ASP A 424 46.35 -31.57 36.83
N TRP A 425 47.00 -30.64 36.11
CA TRP A 425 46.87 -29.21 36.38
C TRP A 425 45.64 -28.66 35.66
N HIS A 426 44.89 -27.78 36.32
CA HIS A 426 43.60 -27.29 35.82
C HIS A 426 43.47 -25.76 35.79
N ALA A 427 44.21 -25.05 36.64
CA ALA A 427 44.22 -23.59 36.62
C ALA A 427 45.58 -23.04 37.06
N ALA A 428 45.92 -21.88 36.53
CA ALA A 428 47.19 -21.20 36.78
C ALA A 428 46.97 -19.70 36.96
N TRP A 429 47.81 -19.07 37.77
CA TRP A 429 47.85 -17.62 37.94
C TRP A 429 49.30 -17.17 38.11
N VAL A 430 49.70 -16.12 37.40
CA VAL A 430 51.02 -15.49 37.58
C VAL A 430 50.88 -14.29 38.49
N ASN A 431 51.70 -14.25 39.54
CA ASN A 431 51.73 -13.13 40.45
C ASN A 431 52.37 -11.91 39.78
N PRO A 432 51.63 -10.79 39.65
CA PRO A 432 52.11 -9.61 38.93
C PRO A 432 53.23 -8.85 39.67
N HIS A 433 53.52 -9.18 40.93
CA HIS A 433 54.53 -8.49 41.73
C HIS A 433 55.90 -9.17 41.75
N ASN A 434 55.95 -10.48 41.49
CA ASN A 434 57.20 -11.26 41.54
C ASN A 434 57.34 -12.26 40.38
N ALA A 435 56.39 -12.32 39.46
CA ALA A 435 56.35 -13.22 38.31
C ALA A 435 56.29 -14.72 38.65
N TYR A 436 56.00 -15.09 39.90
CA TYR A 436 55.89 -16.49 40.30
C TYR A 436 54.55 -17.06 39.81
N LEU A 437 54.60 -18.29 39.32
CA LEU A 437 53.42 -19.04 38.94
C LEU A 437 52.84 -19.71 40.20
N ILE A 438 51.54 -19.59 40.39
CA ILE A 438 50.74 -20.49 41.21
C ILE A 438 49.98 -21.41 40.27
N VAL A 439 50.17 -22.72 40.41
CA VAL A 439 49.46 -23.75 39.64
C VAL A 439 48.69 -24.66 40.58
N VAL A 440 47.46 -25.00 40.21
CA VAL A 440 46.56 -25.81 41.02
C VAL A 440 45.99 -26.97 40.22
N GLY A 441 45.83 -28.11 40.87
CA GLY A 441 45.51 -29.36 40.19
C GLY A 441 44.64 -30.31 40.98
N GLU A 442 44.65 -31.57 40.56
CA GLU A 442 43.92 -32.66 41.21
C GLU A 442 44.38 -32.93 42.64
N ASP A 443 43.53 -33.60 43.42
CA ASP A 443 43.80 -34.03 44.80
C ASP A 443 44.30 -32.91 45.74
N GLY A 444 43.92 -31.66 45.44
CA GLY A 444 44.23 -30.49 46.25
C GLY A 444 45.69 -30.02 46.16
N TRP A 445 46.42 -30.37 45.11
CA TRP A 445 47.78 -29.90 44.90
C TRP A 445 47.84 -28.43 44.47
N ILE A 446 48.76 -27.69 45.09
CA ILE A 446 49.12 -26.30 44.78
C ILE A 446 50.64 -26.23 44.67
N GLY A 447 51.15 -25.64 43.60
CA GLY A 447 52.58 -25.39 43.40
C GLY A 447 52.87 -23.90 43.22
N GLU A 448 53.86 -23.40 43.96
CA GLU A 448 54.45 -22.07 43.71
C GLU A 448 55.78 -22.22 42.99
N HIS A 449 55.88 -21.71 41.76
CA HIS A 449 57.02 -21.90 40.87
C HIS A 449 57.68 -20.55 40.52
N ASN A 450 58.99 -20.44 40.76
CA ASN A 450 59.75 -19.19 40.55
C ASN A 450 60.54 -19.13 39.23
N GLY A 451 60.39 -20.14 38.38
CA GLY A 451 61.10 -20.30 37.11
C GLY A 451 62.30 -21.25 37.15
N GLY A 452 62.82 -21.58 38.35
CA GLY A 452 63.93 -22.53 38.52
C GLY A 452 63.67 -23.65 39.53
N SER A 453 62.63 -23.53 40.35
CA SER A 453 62.20 -24.52 41.34
C SER A 453 60.72 -24.37 41.64
N CYS A 454 60.08 -25.44 42.11
CA CYS A 454 58.72 -25.39 42.62
C CYS A 454 58.64 -25.79 44.10
N SER A 455 57.75 -25.11 44.83
CA SER A 455 57.36 -25.44 46.20
C SER A 455 55.95 -26.03 46.19
N PRO A 456 55.81 -27.37 46.19
CA PRO A 456 54.51 -28.02 46.15
C PRO A 456 53.92 -28.24 47.54
N ILE A 457 52.61 -28.07 47.67
CA ILE A 457 51.82 -28.34 48.88
C ILE A 457 50.55 -29.08 48.45
N GLN A 458 50.16 -30.09 49.23
CA GLN A 458 48.87 -30.77 49.05
C GLN A 458 47.93 -30.40 50.19
N ILE A 459 46.70 -30.02 49.82
CA ILE A 459 45.62 -29.72 50.75
C ILE A 459 44.64 -30.91 50.71
N ASN A 460 44.24 -31.42 51.87
CA ASN A 460 43.23 -32.48 51.94
C ASN A 460 41.86 -31.93 51.54
N LEU A 461 41.39 -32.25 50.34
CA LEU A 461 40.03 -31.96 49.90
C LEU A 461 39.02 -32.97 50.46
N THR A 462 37.79 -32.52 50.65
CA THR A 462 36.69 -33.39 51.11
C THR A 462 36.05 -34.09 49.92
N GLY A 463 36.41 -35.36 49.70
CA GLY A 463 35.85 -36.19 48.63
C GLY A 463 36.95 -36.81 47.77
N ASN A 464 36.80 -38.07 47.39
CA ASN A 464 37.70 -38.71 46.44
C ASN A 464 37.46 -38.08 45.06
N SER A 465 38.51 -37.66 44.35
CA SER A 465 38.52 -37.04 43.01
C SER A 465 38.05 -35.58 42.89
N ASP A 466 38.17 -34.76 43.95
CA ASP A 466 38.00 -33.30 43.83
C ASP A 466 39.32 -32.65 43.34
N TYR A 467 39.22 -31.63 42.50
CA TYR A 467 40.35 -30.85 41.99
C TYR A 467 40.05 -29.36 42.02
N PHE A 468 41.07 -28.51 41.91
CA PHE A 468 40.87 -27.06 41.83
C PHE A 468 40.59 -26.61 40.39
N SER A 469 39.49 -25.88 40.17
CA SER A 469 39.07 -25.40 38.86
C SER A 469 39.50 -23.97 38.54
N SER A 470 39.91 -23.19 39.54
CA SER A 470 40.31 -21.78 39.37
C SER A 470 41.24 -21.36 40.50
N VAL A 471 42.17 -20.46 40.19
CA VAL A 471 43.07 -19.83 41.15
C VAL A 471 43.25 -18.35 40.82
N VAL A 472 43.33 -17.48 41.84
CA VAL A 472 43.68 -16.07 41.67
C VAL A 472 44.34 -15.52 42.94
N GLY A 473 45.28 -14.59 42.79
CA GLY A 473 45.82 -13.82 43.91
C GLY A 473 45.18 -12.45 44.04
N VAL A 474 44.97 -11.98 45.28
CA VAL A 474 44.39 -10.66 45.59
C VAL A 474 45.35 -9.83 46.44
N GLY A 475 45.63 -8.59 46.02
CA GLY A 475 46.46 -7.63 46.75
C GLY A 475 47.96 -7.89 46.73
N ASN A 476 48.69 -7.11 47.55
CA ASN A 476 50.15 -7.19 47.70
C ASN A 476 50.55 -7.02 49.19
N PRO A 477 51.07 -8.05 49.88
CA PRO A 477 51.34 -9.40 49.37
C PRO A 477 50.06 -10.13 48.94
N ALA A 478 50.18 -10.96 47.90
CA ALA A 478 49.04 -11.65 47.31
C ALA A 478 48.48 -12.73 48.25
N GLN A 479 47.18 -12.66 48.53
CA GLN A 479 46.42 -13.75 49.14
C GLN A 479 45.84 -14.61 48.02
N VAL A 480 46.15 -15.91 48.01
CA VAL A 480 45.71 -16.80 46.93
C VAL A 480 44.40 -17.45 47.30
N PHE A 481 43.45 -17.40 46.37
CA PHE A 481 42.16 -18.04 46.44
C PHE A 481 42.05 -19.15 45.40
N VAL A 482 41.43 -20.26 45.79
CA VAL A 482 41.19 -21.41 44.91
C VAL A 482 39.76 -21.90 45.07
N VAL A 483 39.19 -22.43 44.00
CA VAL A 483 37.87 -23.07 44.00
C VAL A 483 37.99 -24.53 43.62
N SER A 484 37.40 -25.43 44.39
CA SER A 484 37.33 -26.85 44.03
C SER A 484 36.14 -27.15 43.10
N THR A 485 36.13 -28.31 42.44
CA THR A 485 35.05 -28.70 41.51
C THR A 485 33.72 -28.95 42.20
N LEU A 486 33.73 -29.19 43.51
CA LEU A 486 32.55 -29.19 44.37
C LEU A 486 32.04 -27.77 44.67
N GLY A 487 32.78 -26.76 44.24
CA GLY A 487 32.46 -25.34 44.27
C GLY A 487 32.79 -24.66 45.60
N HIS A 488 33.71 -25.23 46.37
CA HIS A 488 34.16 -24.69 47.65
C HIS A 488 35.29 -23.70 47.43
N LEU A 489 35.17 -22.50 48.03
CA LEU A 489 36.19 -21.46 48.02
C LEU A 489 37.15 -21.67 49.19
N TYR A 490 38.45 -21.66 48.90
CA TYR A 490 39.51 -21.74 49.89
C TYR A 490 40.46 -20.56 49.76
N GLU A 491 40.91 -20.03 50.88
CA GLU A 491 42.03 -19.10 50.97
C GLU A 491 43.30 -19.84 51.40
N TRP A 492 44.40 -19.58 50.70
CA TRP A 492 45.72 -20.11 51.02
C TRP A 492 46.57 -19.05 51.74
N THR A 493 46.74 -19.26 53.06
CA THR A 493 47.67 -18.52 53.93
C THR A 493 48.52 -19.51 54.74
N GLY A 494 49.07 -20.53 54.07
CA GLY A 494 49.86 -21.61 54.69
C GLY A 494 49.03 -22.79 55.22
N ALA A 495 47.77 -22.58 55.61
CA ALA A 495 46.76 -23.63 55.82
C ALA A 495 45.46 -23.25 55.08
N ALA A 496 44.75 -24.25 54.54
CA ALA A 496 43.53 -24.00 53.78
C ALA A 496 42.40 -23.53 54.71
N GLN A 497 41.97 -22.28 54.54
CA GLN A 497 40.77 -21.77 55.19
C GLN A 497 39.61 -21.87 54.22
N ARG A 498 38.61 -22.69 54.56
CA ARG A 498 37.39 -22.84 53.75
C ARG A 498 36.46 -21.67 54.04
N HIS A 499 36.16 -20.90 53.01
CA HIS A 499 35.16 -19.83 53.03
C HIS A 499 33.84 -20.44 52.56
N ASP A 500 33.11 -21.09 53.49
CA ASP A 500 31.86 -21.80 53.19
C ASP A 500 30.79 -20.87 52.62
N SER A 501 30.26 -21.21 51.44
CA SER A 501 29.08 -20.56 50.86
C SER A 501 28.07 -21.58 50.34
N SER A 502 26.79 -21.21 50.37
CA SER A 502 25.71 -21.92 49.70
C SER A 502 25.76 -21.69 48.18
N GLY A 503 26.54 -22.48 47.46
CA GLY A 503 26.67 -22.35 46.00
C GLY A 503 27.81 -23.22 45.46
N ARG A 504 27.85 -23.41 44.13
CA ARG A 504 28.94 -24.09 43.44
C ARG A 504 29.69 -23.09 42.58
N TYR A 505 30.82 -22.57 43.07
CA TYR A 505 31.69 -21.70 42.29
C TYR A 505 32.52 -22.48 41.27
N TRP A 506 33.01 -21.79 40.26
CA TRP A 506 33.87 -22.33 39.21
C TRP A 506 35.00 -21.39 38.82
N GLY A 507 34.67 -20.12 38.58
CA GLY A 507 35.63 -19.10 38.13
C GLY A 507 35.85 -18.01 39.18
N LEU A 508 37.08 -17.52 39.24
CA LEU A 508 37.53 -16.45 40.12
C LEU A 508 38.24 -15.35 39.35
N HIS A 509 38.08 -14.10 39.79
CA HIS A 509 38.93 -12.99 39.36
C HIS A 509 39.04 -11.93 40.45
N ALA A 510 40.20 -11.30 40.56
CA ALA A 510 40.47 -10.24 41.53
C ALA A 510 40.39 -8.87 40.87
N LEU A 511 40.06 -7.84 41.65
CA LEU A 511 40.19 -6.46 41.21
C LEU A 511 40.81 -5.63 42.33
N GLY A 512 41.93 -4.97 42.05
CA GLY A 512 42.61 -4.14 43.04
C GLY A 512 43.16 -4.96 44.21
N GLN A 513 43.12 -4.38 45.41
CA GLN A 513 43.76 -4.97 46.60
C GLN A 513 42.81 -5.81 47.46
N ASP A 514 41.51 -5.67 47.27
CA ASP A 514 40.50 -6.02 48.27
C ASP A 514 39.21 -6.62 47.70
N ALA A 515 39.08 -6.73 46.37
CA ALA A 515 37.89 -7.32 45.74
C ALA A 515 38.18 -8.67 45.08
N LEU A 516 37.35 -9.66 45.39
CA LEU A 516 37.35 -10.99 44.79
C LEU A 516 35.95 -11.32 44.25
N PHE A 517 35.87 -11.60 42.95
CA PHE A 517 34.65 -12.09 42.30
C PHE A 517 34.70 -13.61 42.18
N ALA A 518 33.60 -14.26 42.54
CA ALA A 518 33.40 -15.69 42.40
C ALA A 518 32.09 -15.97 41.67
N VAL A 519 32.16 -16.76 40.59
CA VAL A 519 31.01 -17.07 39.74
C VAL A 519 30.75 -18.57 39.66
N GLY A 520 29.49 -18.93 39.44
CA GLY A 520 29.07 -20.32 39.39
C GLY A 520 27.56 -20.49 39.28
N SER A 521 27.02 -21.41 40.07
CA SER A 521 25.57 -21.64 40.17
C SER A 521 25.10 -21.88 41.60
N THR A 522 23.80 -21.71 41.85
CA THR A 522 23.13 -22.20 43.05
C THR A 522 22.70 -23.67 42.85
N GLY A 523 22.66 -24.44 43.95
CA GLY A 523 22.28 -25.85 43.92
C GLY A 523 23.41 -26.82 43.52
N LYS A 524 23.20 -28.12 43.83
CA LYS A 524 24.14 -29.22 43.50
C LYS A 524 23.68 -30.07 42.30
N SER A 525 22.46 -29.82 41.81
CA SER A 525 21.83 -30.53 40.69
C SER A 525 20.83 -29.61 40.00
N SER A 526 20.51 -29.91 38.74
CA SER A 526 19.52 -29.18 37.94
C SER A 526 18.20 -28.97 38.71
N PRO A 527 17.53 -27.80 38.58
CA PRO A 527 17.95 -26.65 37.79
C PRO A 527 19.12 -25.88 38.43
N LEU A 528 20.14 -25.58 37.63
CA LEU A 528 21.27 -24.75 38.03
C LEU A 528 20.93 -23.29 37.73
N VAL A 529 20.89 -22.45 38.77
CA VAL A 529 20.67 -21.02 38.60
C VAL A 529 22.02 -20.30 38.64
N PRO A 530 22.40 -19.49 37.64
CA PRO A 530 23.70 -18.81 37.63
C PRO A 530 23.83 -17.83 38.81
N GLY A 531 25.05 -17.63 39.29
CA GLY A 531 25.31 -16.72 40.41
C GLY A 531 26.68 -16.05 40.37
N VAL A 532 26.72 -14.80 40.83
CA VAL A 532 27.93 -13.97 40.95
C VAL A 532 28.00 -13.42 42.37
N ASN A 533 29.14 -13.61 43.02
CA ASN A 533 29.38 -13.18 44.40
C ASN A 533 30.65 -12.32 44.47
N LEU A 534 30.57 -11.22 45.22
CA LEU A 534 31.69 -10.32 45.49
C LEU A 534 32.08 -10.41 46.97
N TYR A 535 33.34 -10.69 47.21
CA TYR A 535 33.97 -10.61 48.53
C TYR A 535 34.79 -9.33 48.58
N ILE A 536 34.58 -8.53 49.62
CA ILE A 536 35.38 -7.33 49.90
C ILE A 536 36.16 -7.57 51.19
N ARG A 537 37.45 -7.19 51.17
CA ARG A 537 38.34 -7.25 52.31
C ARG A 537 38.52 -5.85 52.91
N ASP A 538 38.06 -5.66 54.13
CA ASP A 538 38.39 -4.48 54.92
C ASP A 538 39.65 -4.73 55.79
N THR A 539 39.54 -5.66 56.72
CA THR A 539 40.55 -6.20 57.64
C THR A 539 40.56 -7.72 57.59
N ILE A 540 39.38 -8.33 57.41
CA ILE A 540 39.18 -9.74 57.09
C ILE A 540 38.27 -9.84 55.85
N TRP A 541 38.18 -11.01 55.25
CA TRP A 541 37.22 -11.25 54.17
C TRP A 541 35.80 -11.29 54.74
N GLY A 542 34.95 -10.37 54.26
CA GLY A 542 33.55 -10.28 54.68
C GLY A 542 32.64 -11.35 54.05
N THR A 543 31.38 -11.36 54.46
CA THR A 543 30.33 -12.19 53.84
C THR A 543 30.13 -11.79 52.38
N PRO A 544 30.01 -12.76 51.45
CA PRO A 544 29.84 -12.44 50.03
C PRO A 544 28.55 -11.68 49.75
N ALA A 545 28.69 -10.73 48.84
CA ALA A 545 27.64 -9.96 48.23
C ALA A 545 27.16 -10.64 46.93
N ALA A 546 26.00 -11.31 46.96
CA ALA A 546 25.37 -11.84 45.75
C ALA A 546 24.82 -10.72 44.84
N HIS A 547 24.93 -10.90 43.53
CA HIS A 547 24.36 -10.00 42.52
C HIS A 547 23.05 -10.56 41.95
N ASN A 548 22.16 -9.66 41.57
CA ASN A 548 20.93 -9.95 40.86
C ASN A 548 21.22 -10.02 39.36
N LEU A 549 20.98 -11.18 38.75
CA LEU A 549 21.19 -11.38 37.31
C LEU A 549 19.87 -11.19 36.57
N GLN A 550 19.71 -10.04 35.91
CA GLN A 550 18.53 -9.72 35.12
C GLN A 550 18.54 -10.49 33.80
N GLY A 551 17.37 -10.99 33.37
CA GLY A 551 17.24 -11.76 32.12
C GLY A 551 17.70 -13.21 32.18
N THR A 552 17.96 -13.75 33.38
CA THR A 552 18.32 -15.17 33.61
C THR A 552 17.20 -15.98 34.27
N GLU A 553 15.98 -15.45 34.34
CA GLU A 553 14.83 -16.17 34.89
C GLU A 553 14.56 -17.46 34.09
N GLY A 554 14.45 -18.59 34.80
CA GLY A 554 14.26 -19.90 34.18
C GLY A 554 15.49 -20.47 33.45
N TYR A 555 16.64 -19.79 33.49
CA TYR A 555 17.88 -20.31 32.92
C TYR A 555 18.37 -21.54 33.69
N ASN A 556 18.88 -22.55 32.98
CA ASN A 556 19.43 -23.77 33.57
C ASN A 556 20.89 -23.95 33.13
N GLY A 557 21.81 -23.35 33.87
CA GLY A 557 23.24 -23.37 33.59
C GLY A 557 24.04 -22.55 34.58
N GLY A 558 25.34 -22.81 34.67
CA GLY A 558 26.26 -22.10 35.56
C GLY A 558 27.22 -21.18 34.80
N LEU A 559 27.71 -20.16 35.50
CA LEU A 559 28.86 -19.38 35.05
C LEU A 559 30.15 -20.17 35.30
N ARG A 560 31.11 -20.03 34.38
CA ARG A 560 32.38 -20.78 34.36
C ARG A 560 33.59 -19.90 34.59
N ALA A 561 33.61 -18.71 34.01
CA ALA A 561 34.71 -17.76 34.10
C ALA A 561 34.19 -16.34 34.33
N VAL A 562 35.04 -15.52 34.96
CA VAL A 562 34.78 -14.12 35.25
C VAL A 562 36.05 -13.31 35.00
N TRP A 563 35.90 -12.09 34.51
CA TRP A 563 37.00 -11.15 34.36
C TRP A 563 36.57 -9.75 34.76
N ALA A 564 37.22 -9.20 35.77
CA ALA A 564 36.96 -7.85 36.25
C ALA A 564 37.90 -6.85 35.54
N ALA A 565 37.43 -6.27 34.43
CA ALA A 565 38.19 -5.34 33.62
C ALA A 565 38.41 -4.00 34.35
N SER A 566 37.38 -3.53 35.05
CA SER A 566 37.41 -2.32 35.87
C SER A 566 36.38 -2.41 37.00
N PRO A 567 36.35 -1.46 37.94
CA PRO A 567 35.29 -1.40 38.96
C PRO A 567 33.88 -1.27 38.37
N ASN A 568 33.78 -0.76 37.14
CA ASN A 568 32.52 -0.48 36.47
C ASN A 568 32.12 -1.55 35.45
N LEU A 569 33.03 -2.45 35.10
CA LEU A 569 32.80 -3.44 34.06
C LEU A 569 33.47 -4.78 34.40
N ILE A 570 32.62 -5.77 34.62
CA ILE A 570 32.98 -7.16 34.88
C ILE A 570 32.13 -8.03 33.97
N TYR A 571 32.77 -9.00 33.32
CA TYR A 571 32.11 -10.00 32.49
C TYR A 571 32.15 -11.35 33.18
N ALA A 572 31.06 -12.11 33.09
CA ALA A 572 31.06 -13.52 33.43
C ALA A 572 30.36 -14.33 32.33
N VAL A 573 30.94 -15.47 32.01
CA VAL A 573 30.51 -16.33 30.89
C VAL A 573 30.32 -17.77 31.37
N GLY A 574 29.47 -18.54 30.70
CA GLY A 574 29.26 -19.93 31.08
C GLY A 574 28.47 -20.79 30.09
N ASP A 575 27.75 -21.76 30.67
CA ASP A 575 27.03 -22.79 29.92
C ASP A 575 26.00 -22.18 28.95
N GLY A 576 25.76 -22.82 27.80
CA GLY A 576 24.65 -22.50 26.91
C GLY A 576 24.64 -21.07 26.34
N GLY A 577 25.82 -20.48 26.14
CA GLY A 577 25.99 -19.12 25.64
C GLY A 577 25.69 -18.04 26.67
N LEU A 578 25.63 -18.38 27.97
CA LEU A 578 25.34 -17.41 29.02
C LEU A 578 26.48 -16.41 29.14
N VAL A 579 26.16 -15.13 28.96
CA VAL A 579 27.03 -13.99 29.27
C VAL A 579 26.25 -13.02 30.13
N VAL A 580 26.86 -12.57 31.22
CA VAL A 580 26.36 -11.47 32.05
C VAL A 580 27.43 -10.42 32.20
N LYS A 581 27.04 -9.15 32.21
CA LYS A 581 27.94 -8.03 32.50
C LYS A 581 27.34 -7.11 33.56
N GLY A 582 28.20 -6.45 34.31
CA GLY A 582 27.79 -5.49 35.33
C GLY A 582 28.98 -4.79 35.97
N SER A 583 28.74 -4.11 37.09
CA SER A 583 29.78 -3.41 37.84
C SER A 583 29.99 -4.02 39.22
N GLY A 584 31.12 -3.72 39.86
CA GLY A 584 31.38 -4.10 41.25
C GLY A 584 30.65 -3.22 42.26
N GLN A 585 30.07 -2.10 41.81
CA GLN A 585 29.34 -1.15 42.64
C GLN A 585 27.82 -1.39 42.60
N SER A 586 27.29 -1.88 41.46
CA SER A 586 25.88 -2.21 41.29
C SER A 586 25.59 -3.64 41.68
N ARG A 587 24.45 -3.88 42.33
CA ARG A 587 23.94 -5.23 42.58
C ARG A 587 23.27 -5.87 41.37
N ASP A 588 22.83 -5.05 40.43
CA ASP A 588 22.08 -5.52 39.27
C ASP A 588 23.04 -5.66 38.08
N TRP A 589 23.13 -6.88 37.56
CA TRP A 589 23.88 -7.25 36.37
C TRP A 589 22.91 -7.69 35.29
N GLU A 590 23.27 -7.48 34.04
CA GLU A 590 22.42 -7.77 32.90
C GLU A 590 22.96 -8.94 32.07
N ARG A 591 22.05 -9.76 31.55
CA ARG A 591 22.37 -10.78 30.56
C ARG A 591 22.62 -10.13 29.20
N VAL A 592 23.75 -10.47 28.59
CA VAL A 592 24.03 -10.18 27.18
C VAL A 592 23.53 -11.36 26.35
N LEU A 593 22.76 -11.08 25.30
CA LEU A 593 22.27 -12.12 24.39
C LEU A 593 23.43 -12.65 23.56
N ALA A 594 23.53 -13.97 23.43
CA ALA A 594 24.55 -14.61 22.59
C ALA A 594 24.31 -14.30 21.09
N PRO A 595 25.36 -14.37 20.25
CA PRO A 595 25.23 -14.22 18.81
C PRO A 595 24.27 -15.27 18.21
N ALA A 596 23.69 -14.97 17.06
CA ALA A 596 22.91 -15.94 16.31
C ALA A 596 23.77 -17.16 15.96
N GLY A 597 23.28 -18.36 16.26
CA GLY A 597 24.02 -19.60 16.02
C GLY A 597 23.73 -20.70 17.04
N PRO A 598 24.47 -21.82 16.99
CA PRO A 598 24.35 -22.86 17.99
C PRO A 598 24.86 -22.35 19.35
N ALA A 599 24.24 -22.85 20.42
CA ALA A 599 24.67 -22.52 21.77
C ALA A 599 26.10 -23.02 22.03
N VAL A 600 26.96 -22.13 22.53
CA VAL A 600 28.37 -22.41 22.85
C VAL A 600 28.55 -22.43 24.37
N ASN A 601 29.20 -23.46 24.90
CA ASN A 601 29.61 -23.46 26.30
C ASN A 601 30.90 -22.62 26.44
N TYR A 602 30.78 -21.43 27.02
CA TYR A 602 31.92 -20.56 27.27
C TYR A 602 32.69 -21.02 28.49
N VAL A 603 34.01 -21.14 28.36
CA VAL A 603 34.89 -21.69 29.39
C VAL A 603 35.89 -20.70 29.94
N SER A 604 36.26 -19.67 29.17
CA SER A 604 37.18 -18.63 29.62
C SER A 604 36.83 -17.28 28.97
N VAL A 605 37.15 -16.20 29.69
CA VAL A 605 36.96 -14.82 29.25
C VAL A 605 38.14 -13.98 29.73
N ALA A 606 38.65 -13.12 28.86
CA ALA A 606 39.70 -12.16 29.18
C ALA A 606 39.36 -10.79 28.59
N VAL A 607 39.75 -9.72 29.30
CA VAL A 607 39.59 -8.35 28.83
C VAL A 607 40.97 -7.67 28.86
N PRO A 608 41.48 -7.18 27.73
CA PRO A 608 42.72 -6.43 27.69
C PRO A 608 42.70 -5.22 28.65
N PRO A 609 43.78 -4.97 29.41
CA PRO A 609 43.85 -3.83 30.32
C PRO A 609 43.54 -2.50 29.62
N GLY A 610 42.69 -1.68 30.24
CA GLY A 610 42.31 -0.37 29.70
C GLY A 610 41.26 -0.41 28.59
N THR A 611 40.71 -1.59 28.27
CA THR A 611 39.65 -1.75 27.28
C THR A 611 38.35 -2.24 27.94
N GLU A 612 37.24 -2.13 27.20
CA GLU A 612 35.94 -2.67 27.57
C GLU A 612 35.55 -3.89 26.70
N THR A 613 36.52 -4.46 25.99
CA THR A 613 36.26 -5.49 24.98
C THR A 613 36.63 -6.87 25.51
N ALA A 614 35.64 -7.73 25.68
CA ALA A 614 35.84 -9.09 26.18
C ALA A 614 36.11 -10.09 25.04
N TYR A 615 37.10 -10.95 25.25
CA TYR A 615 37.43 -12.08 24.39
C TYR A 615 36.99 -13.36 25.09
N VAL A 616 36.06 -14.07 24.46
CA VAL A 616 35.38 -15.23 25.05
C VAL A 616 35.74 -16.47 24.25
N ILE A 617 36.13 -17.52 24.96
CA ILE A 617 36.48 -18.82 24.37
C ILE A 617 35.39 -19.85 24.63
N GLY A 618 34.97 -20.52 23.54
CA GLY A 618 34.07 -21.65 23.55
C GLY A 618 34.80 -22.99 23.56
N ASN A 619 34.20 -23.99 24.22
CA ASN A 619 34.72 -25.36 24.29
C ASN A 619 34.10 -26.30 23.23
N GLU A 620 33.24 -25.77 22.36
CA GLU A 620 32.46 -26.53 21.37
C GLU A 620 33.16 -26.64 20.01
N GLY A 621 34.08 -27.61 19.85
CA GLY A 621 34.63 -27.97 18.54
C GLY A 621 34.83 -26.77 17.60
N THR A 622 34.43 -26.87 16.33
CA THR A 622 34.68 -25.82 15.32
C THR A 622 33.89 -24.52 15.45
N THR A 623 32.94 -24.42 16.38
CA THR A 623 31.97 -23.31 16.38
C THR A 623 32.21 -22.34 17.54
N GLY A 624 32.23 -21.03 17.26
CA GLY A 624 32.31 -19.98 18.29
C GLY A 624 33.56 -20.08 19.18
N ARG A 625 34.70 -20.48 18.59
CA ARG A 625 35.95 -20.77 19.31
C ARG A 625 36.55 -19.55 20.01
N LEU A 626 36.56 -18.41 19.33
CA LEU A 626 36.93 -17.11 19.87
C LEU A 626 35.89 -16.10 19.40
N GLN A 627 35.33 -15.34 20.34
CA GLN A 627 34.34 -14.30 20.08
C GLN A 627 34.72 -13.03 20.81
N ARG A 628 34.41 -11.87 20.21
CA ARG A 628 34.69 -10.55 20.76
C ARG A 628 33.38 -9.85 21.11
N LEU A 629 33.30 -9.32 22.32
CA LEU A 629 32.15 -8.56 22.81
C LEU A 629 32.63 -7.16 23.21
N THR A 630 32.20 -6.15 22.45
CA THR A 630 32.47 -4.74 22.71
C THR A 630 31.34 -4.14 23.57
N PRO A 631 31.44 -2.86 23.97
CA PRO A 631 30.31 -2.14 24.57
C PRO A 631 29.08 -2.05 23.66
N PHE A 632 29.26 -2.11 22.33
CA PHE A 632 28.23 -1.89 21.33
C PHE A 632 27.58 -3.17 20.84
N GLY A 633 28.27 -4.31 20.93
CA GLY A 633 27.70 -5.59 20.56
C GLY A 633 28.74 -6.69 20.40
N TRP A 634 28.30 -7.81 19.82
CA TRP A 634 29.22 -8.85 19.39
C TRP A 634 29.86 -8.42 18.09
N ALA A 635 31.18 -8.26 18.13
CA ALA A 635 31.98 -7.82 17.00
C ALA A 635 32.76 -9.00 16.41
N LYS A 636 33.43 -8.80 15.28
CA LYS A 636 34.32 -9.80 14.70
C LYS A 636 35.44 -10.15 15.68
N ALA A 637 36.15 -11.23 15.44
CA ALA A 637 37.29 -11.62 16.26
C ALA A 637 38.44 -12.03 15.36
N PRO A 638 39.70 -11.93 15.84
CA PRO A 638 40.86 -12.35 15.06
C PRO A 638 40.71 -13.82 14.64
N ALA A 639 40.85 -14.06 13.34
CA ALA A 639 40.64 -15.39 12.78
C ALA A 639 41.87 -16.28 12.99
N PHE A 640 41.64 -17.55 13.35
CA PHE A 640 42.72 -18.55 13.32
C PHE A 640 43.16 -18.79 11.87
N THR A 641 44.48 -18.93 11.66
CA THR A 641 45.02 -19.33 10.35
C THR A 641 44.41 -20.67 9.86
N PRO A 642 44.35 -20.93 8.53
CA PRO A 642 43.83 -22.19 8.00
C PRO A 642 44.40 -23.43 8.68
N GLY A 643 43.53 -24.40 8.98
CA GLY A 643 43.89 -25.53 9.85
C GLY A 643 43.82 -25.20 11.35
N GLY A 644 43.03 -24.17 11.71
CA GLY A 644 42.75 -23.74 13.07
C GLY A 644 42.26 -24.86 13.99
N PRO A 645 41.80 -24.54 15.20
CA PRO A 645 41.62 -25.57 16.21
C PRO A 645 40.59 -26.60 15.71
N ILE A 646 40.82 -27.88 16.00
CA ILE A 646 39.89 -28.99 15.74
C ILE A 646 39.43 -29.67 17.04
N VAL A 647 40.05 -29.28 18.14
CA VAL A 647 39.80 -29.79 19.49
C VAL A 647 39.25 -28.69 20.39
N PRO A 648 38.68 -29.02 21.56
CA PRO A 648 38.21 -28.02 22.50
C PRO A 648 39.32 -27.08 22.99
N LEU A 649 38.99 -25.79 23.09
CA LEU A 649 39.83 -24.78 23.74
C LEU A 649 39.45 -24.69 25.22
N ARG A 650 40.42 -24.38 26.07
CA ARG A 650 40.28 -24.46 27.53
C ARG A 650 40.42 -23.12 28.22
N ASP A 651 41.35 -22.28 27.77
CA ASP A 651 41.66 -21.04 28.48
C ASP A 651 42.29 -19.98 27.56
N ILE A 652 42.15 -18.71 27.95
CA ILE A 652 42.74 -17.54 27.29
C ILE A 652 43.36 -16.60 28.33
N ALA A 653 44.55 -16.08 28.03
CA ALA A 653 45.18 -15.03 28.80
C ALA A 653 45.74 -13.96 27.86
N MET A 654 45.56 -12.69 28.24
CA MET A 654 45.87 -11.55 27.37
C MET A 654 46.60 -10.45 28.13
N THR A 655 47.46 -9.73 27.42
CA THR A 655 48.07 -8.47 27.92
C THR A 655 47.66 -7.25 27.09
N SER A 656 47.21 -7.47 25.85
CA SER A 656 46.58 -6.47 24.99
C SER A 656 45.70 -7.18 23.96
N SER A 657 44.89 -6.45 23.18
CA SER A 657 44.25 -7.00 21.97
C SER A 657 45.28 -7.55 20.98
N SER A 658 46.49 -6.97 20.97
CA SER A 658 47.63 -7.36 20.15
C SER A 658 48.59 -8.35 20.81
N ASN A 659 48.25 -8.96 21.95
CA ASN A 659 49.07 -9.97 22.59
C ASN A 659 48.25 -10.88 23.49
N PHE A 660 47.95 -12.08 22.99
CA PHE A 660 47.20 -13.07 23.75
C PHE A 660 47.56 -14.51 23.40
N TRP A 661 47.27 -15.39 24.37
CA TRP A 661 47.56 -16.80 24.32
C TRP A 661 46.29 -17.60 24.60
N ILE A 662 46.08 -18.65 23.83
CA ILE A 662 44.95 -19.57 23.98
C ILE A 662 45.48 -20.99 24.06
N VAL A 663 44.95 -21.81 24.96
CA VAL A 663 45.32 -23.22 25.08
C VAL A 663 44.13 -24.14 24.89
N GLY A 664 44.42 -25.37 24.49
CA GLY A 664 43.45 -26.43 24.27
C GLY A 664 44.08 -27.82 24.27
N ASP A 665 43.25 -28.80 23.96
CA ASP A 665 43.64 -30.21 23.99
C ASP A 665 44.69 -30.55 22.89
N ASP A 666 45.28 -31.74 22.93
CA ASP A 666 46.14 -32.30 21.85
C ASP A 666 47.28 -31.36 21.33
N GLY A 667 47.92 -30.67 22.25
CA GLY A 667 49.06 -29.78 22.01
C GLY A 667 48.71 -28.46 21.34
N HIS A 668 47.44 -28.04 21.37
CA HIS A 668 47.01 -26.80 20.76
C HIS A 668 47.24 -25.61 21.69
N VAL A 669 48.37 -24.94 21.48
CA VAL A 669 48.68 -23.63 22.06
C VAL A 669 48.74 -22.64 20.92
N TYR A 670 47.96 -21.56 21.02
CA TYR A 670 47.91 -20.48 20.04
C TYR A 670 48.42 -19.18 20.66
N HIS A 671 49.03 -18.36 19.83
CA HIS A 671 49.50 -17.04 20.21
C HIS A 671 49.13 -16.06 19.10
N PHE A 672 48.70 -14.87 19.50
CA PHE A 672 48.58 -13.73 18.61
C PHE A 672 49.42 -12.56 19.15
N PRO A 673 50.22 -11.91 18.29
CA PRO A 673 50.60 -12.38 16.98
C PRO A 673 51.73 -13.40 17.07
N GLU A 674 51.58 -14.53 16.38
CA GLU A 674 52.66 -15.48 16.22
C GLU A 674 53.26 -15.36 14.80
N PRO A 675 54.59 -15.21 14.66
CA PRO A 675 55.25 -15.07 13.37
C PRO A 675 55.08 -16.32 12.53
N ALA A 676 55.11 -16.17 11.20
CA ALA A 676 55.12 -17.31 10.29
C ALA A 676 56.34 -18.22 10.58
N PRO A 677 56.20 -19.55 10.47
CA PRO A 677 57.31 -20.45 10.71
C PRO A 677 58.47 -20.12 9.75
N SER A 678 59.68 -19.99 10.29
CA SER A 678 60.85 -19.66 9.46
C SER A 678 61.08 -20.77 8.44
N THR A 679 61.06 -20.45 7.16
CA THR A 679 61.36 -21.38 6.06
C THR A 679 62.86 -21.66 5.90
N GLN A 680 63.71 -21.24 6.84
CA GLN A 680 65.15 -21.51 6.79
C GLN A 680 65.49 -22.78 7.60
N PRO A 681 66.17 -23.75 6.96
CA PRO A 681 66.50 -25.05 7.53
C PRO A 681 67.54 -25.03 8.65
#